data_AF-A0A8S1EZ89-F1
#
_entry.id   AF-A0A8S1EZ89-F1
#
_cell.length_a   1.000
_cell.length_b   1.000
_cell.length_c   1.000
_cell.angle_alpha   90.00
_cell.angle_beta   90.00
_cell.angle_gamma   90.00
#
_symmetry.space_group_name_H-M   'P 1'
#
loop_
_entity.id
_entity.type
_entity.pdbx_description
1 polymer ?
#
loop_
_entity_poly.entity_id
_entity_poly.type
_entity_poly.pdbx_seq_one_letter_code
_entity_poly.pdbx_strand_id
1 'polypeptide(L)'
;MDITVPENDSSRPNSIKCFPYSRSLPTPNDNCTFGQRQQLNMATSYLDLSQIYGNTNKVANKMRLFRDGKLALRTVAGLSNRLGIPPASEDGSICKAYAGKPCLLAGSTRINFLPTSGVIYTIWMRQHNLIADKLKSVNPEWNDEKLFEESRKITIAQYQHIVFNEMLPILVGKEQLRSMGLKLRTNGYDSGYDLKIDASTSNVFAAVVGQFFFTLLPNVFYTDEKKFTRGEALSRHFNDPSLIYEHGKIDGILKFLINNPIEKPGLHVTTQLKTTFINKDPSDSIDMVAMVIQMGRDHGIPSFLEWRNFCQLEEHRSFASLKNIFKTSVNITDLEKLYDSPEDIDLFVGGLAEQPVPGALLGPTFACLFAHQMSQTKKGDRFWYENFVSPSSFTTEQIDEIRKTTMARILCDNTQQISHVQHQAFSLPDDYGNCPVTCDSSAIIPSFNPISFKEGEKLYSAPITPKIVEKAIRLGIEQFKRYEEGEGRRIQALNQDPNPSGLLSHALLMAPKKESVDIARTASVLREATNILITGEGLSKEEKLDNLDIATLQQILPQIEVDKIINNFEPFLGRDPLPKEQCLPEPLPCDHTNKYRSYTGWCNNLKYPKFGNAFNQMRRILDPAYDDGFDSPRTRSVDGGELPSARRISNVVHADAPEFHVKFTHMLMQFGQILDHDMMHSPIARGPHNTILNCSSCDSAETLSIHCFPIKIEEGDPFFPAREPNGKPRCMPFARSLLAQVNLGYRNQLNQLTSFLDASYIYGSTQCEANRLRLFSDGKLNFTDLGFNKEALPQGNQERDCRSILKFPQKRCFVAGDERSNEQPGLTAIHTIFLREHNRIARVLKQFNNFWSDEKLFQEARRINIAQLQNIIFKEWLPVVLGCENMEKFGLMPQSTGYFEEYDDKCDPTISQEMSTAAFRFGHTLIRGVFNRMNEGFQNGTQHVNLTETFSDPSPIYEKNLGHMESILMGLIGVNSMAFDRHIVSAVRNHLFARPGAPLTGLDLPAVNIQRGRDHGIRGYNAYRKWCGLREARKFSDLRDVMNADAVTALETVYSHVNDIDLFPGIMSETPTRGALVGPTLACLIGEQMQRLKKCDRFYYENNLPMIRFTPDQLAEIRKASMARIICENSEYAAKIQPNVFLMPDDLGNAPLTCSEIPEIDLTKWTEREYCIIDERVISRGKTKRITPCVTCTCTLEGPECHSITKNDCQTLLRDYSISAIEKDPVCLIQCAHHLKKF
;
A
#
# COMPACT_ATOMS: atom_id res chain seq x y z
N MET A 1 51.61 8.54 -26.75
CA MET A 1 52.32 8.89 -25.51
C MET A 1 52.16 7.69 -24.64
N ASP A 2 53.26 7.03 -24.31
CA ASP A 2 53.24 5.91 -23.38
C ASP A 2 53.06 6.43 -21.95
N ILE A 3 52.43 5.64 -21.09
CA ILE A 3 52.22 6.01 -19.68
C ILE A 3 53.52 5.73 -18.93
N THR A 4 54.16 6.74 -18.36
CA THR A 4 55.44 6.57 -17.66
C THR A 4 55.28 5.88 -16.30
N VAL A 5 56.19 4.98 -15.97
CA VAL A 5 56.27 4.31 -14.66
C VAL A 5 57.31 5.03 -13.80
N PRO A 6 56.96 5.47 -12.57
CA PRO A 6 57.91 6.10 -11.66
C PRO A 6 59.07 5.16 -11.27
N GLU A 7 60.29 5.70 -11.15
CA GLU A 7 61.50 4.90 -10.82
C GLU A 7 61.43 4.20 -9.44
N ASN A 8 60.53 4.65 -8.55
CA ASN A 8 60.33 4.12 -7.21
C ASN A 8 59.08 3.23 -7.06
N ASP A 9 58.46 2.80 -8.16
CA ASP A 9 57.28 1.92 -8.11
C ASP A 9 57.66 0.48 -7.69
N SER A 10 57.51 0.19 -6.40
CA SER A 10 57.76 -1.15 -5.82
C SER A 10 56.86 -2.26 -6.36
N SER A 11 55.77 -1.94 -7.07
CA SER A 11 54.84 -2.93 -7.61
C SER A 11 55.24 -3.45 -8.99
N ARG A 12 56.30 -2.89 -9.60
CA ARG A 12 56.78 -3.21 -10.96
C ARG A 12 58.28 -3.49 -10.99
N PRO A 13 58.76 -4.36 -11.90
CA PRO A 13 60.20 -4.52 -12.13
C PRO A 13 60.82 -3.23 -12.69
N ASN A 14 62.03 -2.85 -12.23
CA ASN A 14 62.78 -1.67 -12.69
C ASN A 14 63.07 -1.65 -14.21
N SER A 15 62.86 -2.77 -14.92
CA SER A 15 62.99 -2.85 -16.38
C SER A 15 61.81 -2.22 -17.14
N ILE A 16 60.66 -2.02 -16.49
CA ILE A 16 59.46 -1.43 -17.12
C ILE A 16 59.44 0.07 -16.84
N LYS A 17 59.71 0.88 -17.87
CA LYS A 17 59.73 2.35 -17.76
C LYS A 17 58.46 3.04 -18.25
N CYS A 18 57.67 2.36 -19.09
CA CYS A 18 56.39 2.87 -19.57
C CYS A 18 55.42 1.75 -20.00
N PHE A 19 54.12 2.04 -20.03
CA PHE A 19 53.08 1.18 -20.60
C PHE A 19 52.65 1.69 -21.99
N PRO A 20 52.40 0.80 -22.96
CA PRO A 20 51.91 1.20 -24.27
C PRO A 20 50.50 1.80 -24.17
N TYR A 21 50.29 2.98 -24.76
CA TYR A 21 48.98 3.61 -24.86
C TYR A 21 48.69 4.08 -26.30
N SER A 22 47.62 3.55 -26.88
CA SER A 22 47.14 3.93 -28.19
C SER A 22 45.98 4.91 -28.08
N ARG A 23 46.06 6.01 -28.83
CA ARG A 23 45.03 7.05 -28.84
C ARG A 23 43.76 6.53 -29.54
N SER A 24 42.59 6.99 -29.09
CA SER A 24 41.29 6.61 -29.68
C SER A 24 41.17 7.02 -31.16
N LEU A 25 40.40 6.28 -31.96
CA LEU A 25 40.18 6.66 -33.36
C LEU A 25 39.39 7.97 -33.44
N PRO A 26 39.82 8.93 -34.29
CA PRO A 26 39.07 10.17 -34.48
C PRO A 26 37.86 9.97 -35.40
N THR A 27 36.86 10.86 -35.29
CA THR A 27 35.73 10.96 -36.21
C THR A 27 35.58 12.41 -36.73
N PRO A 28 35.07 12.65 -37.95
CA PRO A 28 34.74 13.99 -38.42
C PRO A 28 33.65 14.67 -37.57
N ASN A 29 33.66 16.00 -37.51
CA ASN A 29 32.54 16.79 -36.95
C ASN A 29 31.29 16.68 -37.86
N ASP A 30 30.10 16.92 -37.31
CA ASP A 30 28.81 16.78 -38.01
C ASP A 30 28.69 17.57 -39.33
N ASN A 31 29.49 18.65 -39.48
CA ASN A 31 29.55 19.48 -40.68
C ASN A 31 30.89 19.41 -41.44
N CYS A 32 31.76 18.45 -41.10
CA CYS A 32 33.13 18.34 -41.63
C CYS A 32 33.95 19.65 -41.51
N THR A 33 33.64 20.49 -40.53
CA THR A 33 34.33 21.77 -40.27
C THR A 33 35.57 21.58 -39.41
N PHE A 34 36.56 22.47 -39.58
CA PHE A 34 37.72 22.53 -38.66
C PHE A 34 37.25 22.78 -37.23
N GLY A 35 37.75 21.97 -36.29
CA GLY A 35 37.37 22.03 -34.88
C GLY A 35 38.21 21.09 -34.03
N GLN A 36 37.83 20.92 -32.77
CA GLN A 36 38.50 20.01 -31.84
C GLN A 36 38.35 18.55 -32.29
N ARG A 37 39.31 17.70 -31.93
CA ARG A 37 39.32 16.26 -32.25
C ARG A 37 38.15 15.56 -31.54
N GLN A 38 37.23 14.99 -32.32
CA GLN A 38 36.17 14.11 -31.83
C GLN A 38 36.62 12.65 -31.88
N GLN A 39 36.13 11.82 -30.96
CA GLN A 39 36.45 10.40 -30.86
C GLN A 39 35.28 9.56 -31.39
N LEU A 40 35.60 8.48 -32.10
CA LEU A 40 34.61 7.58 -32.68
C LEU A 40 33.89 6.78 -31.59
N ASN A 41 32.56 6.84 -31.57
CA ASN A 41 31.73 5.90 -30.81
C ASN A 41 31.41 4.67 -31.67
N MET A 42 31.80 3.48 -31.21
CA MET A 42 31.49 2.21 -31.90
C MET A 42 30.22 1.53 -31.38
N ALA A 43 29.53 2.12 -30.40
CA ALA A 43 28.24 1.66 -29.89
C ALA A 43 27.11 2.59 -30.32
N THR A 44 25.86 2.13 -30.20
CA THR A 44 24.70 3.02 -30.31
C THR A 44 24.64 3.93 -29.08
N SER A 45 24.17 5.16 -29.25
CA SER A 45 24.01 6.12 -28.14
C SER A 45 22.75 5.86 -27.29
N TYR A 46 21.94 4.88 -27.68
CA TYR A 46 20.65 4.55 -27.07
C TYR A 46 20.72 3.27 -26.23
N LEU A 47 19.80 3.14 -25.28
CA LEU A 47 19.61 1.89 -24.52
C LEU A 47 18.73 0.92 -25.31
N ASP A 48 19.26 0.39 -26.42
CA ASP A 48 18.55 -0.41 -27.42
C ASP A 48 18.99 -1.88 -27.46
N LEU A 49 19.73 -2.31 -26.44
CA LEU A 49 20.34 -3.65 -26.36
C LEU A 49 21.23 -3.99 -27.57
N SER A 50 21.88 -3.00 -28.21
CA SER A 50 22.84 -3.24 -29.30
C SER A 50 24.01 -4.13 -28.89
N GLN A 51 24.31 -4.27 -27.60
CA GLN A 51 25.29 -5.24 -27.13
C GLN A 51 24.87 -6.71 -27.38
N ILE A 52 23.57 -6.97 -27.57
CA ILE A 52 23.02 -8.28 -27.92
C ILE A 52 22.71 -8.36 -29.41
N TYR A 53 22.00 -7.37 -29.94
CA TYR A 53 21.53 -7.38 -31.34
C TYR A 53 22.59 -6.91 -32.34
N GLY A 54 23.61 -6.18 -31.90
CA GLY A 54 24.59 -5.52 -32.77
C GLY A 54 24.15 -4.14 -33.25
N ASN A 55 25.11 -3.37 -33.73
CA ASN A 55 24.94 -2.01 -34.24
C ASN A 55 24.77 -1.94 -35.78
N THR A 56 24.74 -3.09 -36.48
CA THR A 56 24.51 -3.18 -37.92
C THR A 56 23.59 -4.34 -38.26
N ASN A 57 22.82 -4.23 -39.35
CA ASN A 57 21.95 -5.32 -39.82
C ASN A 57 22.73 -6.62 -40.10
N LYS A 58 24.00 -6.52 -40.54
CA LYS A 58 24.87 -7.69 -40.76
C LYS A 58 25.14 -8.44 -39.45
N VAL A 59 25.40 -7.73 -38.36
CA VAL A 59 25.60 -8.35 -37.04
C VAL A 59 24.27 -8.87 -36.49
N ALA A 60 23.19 -8.10 -36.58
CA ALA A 60 21.86 -8.53 -36.15
C ALA A 60 21.39 -9.82 -36.83
N ASN A 61 21.59 -9.92 -38.15
CA ASN A 61 21.26 -11.13 -38.91
C ASN A 61 22.09 -12.34 -38.48
N LYS A 62 23.36 -12.17 -38.08
CA LYS A 62 24.17 -13.28 -37.52
C LYS A 62 23.64 -13.78 -36.18
N MET A 63 22.94 -12.93 -35.43
CA MET A 63 22.36 -13.28 -34.13
C MET A 63 20.99 -13.94 -34.23
N ARG A 64 20.32 -13.90 -35.40
CA ARG A 64 18.96 -14.43 -35.59
C ARG A 64 18.95 -15.92 -35.92
N LEU A 65 17.93 -16.61 -35.42
CA LEU A 65 17.59 -17.98 -35.81
C LEU A 65 16.76 -18.02 -37.11
N PHE A 66 16.11 -16.90 -37.47
CA PHE A 66 15.13 -16.79 -38.56
C PHE A 66 13.99 -17.82 -38.46
N ARG A 67 13.61 -18.14 -37.23
CA ARG A 67 12.46 -19.00 -36.92
C ARG A 67 11.80 -18.56 -35.61
N ASP A 68 10.49 -18.44 -35.64
CA ASP A 68 9.63 -18.05 -34.51
C ASP A 68 10.00 -16.73 -33.84
N GLY A 69 10.66 -15.84 -34.57
CA GLY A 69 11.15 -14.55 -34.08
C GLY A 69 12.34 -14.64 -33.12
N LYS A 70 13.08 -15.77 -33.09
CA LYS A 70 14.11 -16.03 -32.06
C LYS A 70 15.52 -15.63 -32.46
N LEU A 71 16.33 -15.33 -31.45
CA LEU A 71 17.80 -15.30 -31.51
C LEU A 71 18.39 -16.71 -31.50
N ALA A 72 19.51 -16.88 -32.19
CA ALA A 72 20.27 -18.12 -32.22
C ALA A 72 20.93 -18.37 -30.84
N LEU A 73 20.63 -19.53 -30.25
CA LEU A 73 21.27 -20.03 -29.03
C LEU A 73 21.75 -21.47 -29.28
N ARG A 74 22.91 -21.81 -28.71
CA ARG A 74 23.50 -23.15 -28.75
C ARG A 74 23.10 -23.95 -27.53
N THR A 75 22.77 -25.24 -27.72
CA THR A 75 22.60 -26.20 -26.63
C THR A 75 23.95 -26.77 -26.21
N VAL A 76 24.10 -27.01 -24.91
CA VAL A 76 25.29 -27.65 -24.31
C VAL A 76 24.82 -28.92 -23.61
N ALA A 77 25.57 -30.01 -23.77
CA ALA A 77 25.23 -31.30 -23.16
C ALA A 77 25.08 -31.15 -21.62
N GLY A 78 23.94 -31.58 -21.07
CA GLY A 78 23.62 -31.47 -19.64
C GLY A 78 22.83 -30.22 -19.23
N LEU A 79 22.57 -29.26 -20.13
CA LEU A 79 21.61 -28.18 -19.92
C LEU A 79 20.27 -28.55 -20.59
N SER A 80 19.13 -28.20 -19.98
CA SER A 80 17.81 -28.50 -20.58
C SER A 80 17.69 -27.87 -21.96
N ASN A 81 17.02 -28.55 -22.89
CA ASN A 81 16.82 -28.09 -24.29
C ASN A 81 16.15 -26.71 -24.40
N ARG A 82 15.59 -26.15 -23.32
CA ARG A 82 14.93 -24.83 -23.31
C ARG A 82 15.87 -23.65 -23.04
N LEU A 83 17.05 -23.85 -22.43
CA LEU A 83 17.94 -22.74 -22.03
C LEU A 83 19.32 -22.88 -22.68
N GLY A 84 19.46 -22.30 -23.87
CA GLY A 84 20.73 -22.27 -24.60
C GLY A 84 21.70 -21.18 -24.10
N ILE A 85 22.92 -21.20 -24.65
CA ILE A 85 23.95 -20.17 -24.47
C ILE A 85 24.20 -19.44 -25.80
N PRO A 86 24.87 -18.29 -25.81
CA PRO A 86 25.18 -17.56 -27.04
C PRO A 86 25.99 -18.42 -28.04
N PRO A 87 25.87 -18.15 -29.36
CA PRO A 87 26.56 -18.88 -30.40
C PRO A 87 28.08 -18.69 -30.31
N ALA A 88 28.85 -19.53 -31.02
CA ALA A 88 30.31 -19.41 -31.06
C ALA A 88 30.74 -18.31 -32.04
N SER A 89 31.76 -17.54 -31.67
CA SER A 89 32.46 -16.61 -32.56
C SER A 89 33.39 -17.37 -33.52
N GLU A 90 33.43 -16.93 -34.78
CA GLU A 90 34.41 -17.39 -35.77
C GLU A 90 35.81 -16.81 -35.50
N ASP A 91 35.87 -15.67 -34.81
CA ASP A 91 37.11 -15.03 -34.38
C ASP A 91 37.50 -15.52 -32.98
N GLY A 92 38.53 -16.38 -32.91
CA GLY A 92 39.08 -16.91 -31.68
C GLY A 92 40.10 -15.99 -31.00
N SER A 93 40.46 -14.84 -31.59
CA SER A 93 41.45 -13.91 -31.02
C SER A 93 40.88 -13.01 -29.93
N ILE A 94 39.55 -12.91 -29.83
CA ILE A 94 38.85 -12.01 -28.90
C ILE A 94 38.73 -12.54 -27.47
N CYS A 95 39.13 -13.80 -27.20
CA CYS A 95 39.09 -14.41 -25.88
C CYS A 95 40.10 -15.57 -25.76
N LYS A 96 40.26 -16.15 -24.56
CA LYS A 96 40.97 -17.40 -24.33
C LYS A 96 40.08 -18.58 -24.76
N ALA A 97 40.21 -18.99 -26.03
CA ALA A 97 39.47 -20.13 -26.57
C ALA A 97 40.14 -21.47 -26.21
N TYR A 98 39.34 -22.46 -25.79
CA TYR A 98 39.79 -23.83 -25.51
C TYR A 98 39.05 -24.84 -26.41
N ALA A 99 39.61 -26.03 -26.59
CA ALA A 99 38.96 -27.10 -27.34
C ALA A 99 37.57 -27.40 -26.74
N GLY A 100 36.51 -27.25 -27.54
CA GLY A 100 35.11 -27.44 -27.11
C GLY A 100 34.47 -26.24 -26.39
N LYS A 101 35.24 -25.22 -26.00
CA LYS A 101 34.79 -23.99 -25.33
C LYS A 101 35.27 -22.74 -26.13
N PRO A 102 34.67 -22.45 -27.30
CA PRO A 102 35.05 -21.31 -28.14
C PRO A 102 34.64 -19.97 -27.52
N CYS A 103 35.06 -18.85 -28.12
CA CYS A 103 34.55 -17.53 -27.74
C CYS A 103 33.06 -17.41 -28.03
N LEU A 104 32.34 -16.65 -27.20
CA LEU A 104 30.92 -16.35 -27.39
C LEU A 104 30.72 -15.21 -28.38
N LEU A 105 29.67 -15.31 -29.19
CA LEU A 105 29.23 -14.32 -30.16
C LEU A 105 28.00 -13.56 -29.62
N ALA A 106 28.05 -12.24 -29.69
CA ALA A 106 26.94 -11.32 -29.44
C ALA A 106 27.15 -10.03 -30.24
N GLY A 107 26.24 -9.06 -30.09
CA GLY A 107 26.38 -7.72 -30.67
C GLY A 107 27.65 -6.97 -30.26
N SER A 108 28.29 -7.36 -29.16
CA SER A 108 29.58 -6.83 -28.69
C SER A 108 30.54 -7.94 -28.26
N THR A 109 31.83 -7.80 -28.58
CA THR A 109 32.90 -8.72 -28.14
C THR A 109 33.11 -8.72 -26.62
N ARG A 110 32.62 -7.68 -25.92
CA ARG A 110 32.66 -7.55 -24.44
C ARG A 110 31.92 -8.66 -23.71
N ILE A 111 31.09 -9.45 -24.39
CA ILE A 111 30.48 -10.65 -23.84
C ILE A 111 31.51 -11.62 -23.23
N ASN A 112 32.73 -11.65 -23.77
CA ASN A 112 33.79 -12.54 -23.31
C ASN A 112 34.65 -11.92 -22.20
N PHE A 113 34.44 -10.66 -21.81
CA PHE A 113 35.34 -9.93 -20.92
C PHE A 113 35.45 -10.55 -19.52
N LEU A 114 34.30 -10.86 -18.91
CA LEU A 114 34.16 -11.55 -17.64
C LEU A 114 33.02 -12.58 -17.72
N PRO A 115 33.07 -13.67 -16.93
CA PRO A 115 31.96 -14.62 -16.84
C PRO A 115 30.63 -13.95 -16.45
N THR A 116 30.67 -12.94 -15.58
CA THR A 116 29.48 -12.15 -15.20
C THR A 116 28.89 -11.41 -16.39
N SER A 117 29.71 -10.82 -17.25
CA SER A 117 29.26 -10.19 -18.50
C SER A 117 28.62 -11.21 -19.43
N GLY A 118 29.29 -12.35 -19.67
CA GLY A 118 28.75 -13.39 -20.54
C GLY A 118 27.42 -13.98 -20.05
N VAL A 119 27.25 -14.11 -18.73
CA VAL A 119 25.99 -14.52 -18.10
C VAL A 119 24.88 -13.50 -18.32
N ILE A 120 25.11 -12.20 -18.08
CA ILE A 120 24.08 -11.16 -18.27
C ILE A 120 23.65 -11.06 -19.74
N TYR A 121 24.59 -11.14 -20.69
CA TYR A 121 24.26 -11.17 -22.12
C TYR A 121 23.41 -12.40 -22.46
N THR A 122 23.75 -13.56 -21.90
CA THR A 122 22.99 -14.80 -22.08
C THR A 122 21.56 -14.67 -21.57
N ILE A 123 21.36 -14.07 -20.39
CA ILE A 123 20.04 -13.90 -19.77
C ILE A 123 19.12 -13.03 -20.64
N TRP A 124 19.63 -11.93 -21.18
CA TRP A 124 18.83 -11.07 -22.06
C TRP A 124 18.56 -11.70 -23.45
N MET A 125 19.47 -12.51 -23.98
CA MET A 125 19.19 -13.30 -25.19
C MET A 125 18.08 -14.35 -24.96
N ARG A 126 18.10 -15.00 -23.78
CA ARG A 126 17.04 -15.93 -23.38
C ARG A 126 15.71 -15.20 -23.18
N GLN A 127 15.72 -14.00 -22.59
CA GLN A 127 14.53 -13.20 -22.38
C GLN A 127 13.84 -12.84 -23.70
N HIS A 128 14.60 -12.44 -24.72
CA HIS A 128 14.05 -12.19 -26.06
C HIS A 128 13.32 -13.44 -26.60
N ASN A 129 13.96 -14.61 -26.52
CA ASN A 129 13.36 -15.85 -27.01
C ASN A 129 12.11 -16.26 -26.21
N LEU A 130 12.09 -15.98 -24.90
CA LEU A 130 10.93 -16.20 -24.04
C LEU A 130 9.74 -15.31 -24.42
N ILE A 131 9.99 -14.02 -24.68
CA ILE A 131 8.96 -13.09 -25.15
C ILE A 131 8.42 -13.53 -26.52
N ALA A 132 9.29 -13.95 -27.43
CA ALA A 132 8.88 -14.48 -28.74
C ALA A 132 7.95 -15.69 -28.62
N ASP A 133 8.27 -16.63 -27.71
CA ASP A 133 7.41 -17.77 -27.42
C ASP A 133 6.05 -17.36 -26.83
N LYS A 134 6.03 -16.40 -25.89
CA LYS A 134 4.79 -15.89 -25.28
C LYS A 134 3.91 -15.17 -26.30
N LEU A 135 4.46 -14.30 -27.15
CA LEU A 135 3.70 -13.58 -28.18
C LEU A 135 3.14 -14.54 -29.23
N LYS A 136 3.91 -15.53 -29.66
CA LYS A 136 3.43 -16.55 -30.60
C LYS A 136 2.25 -17.36 -30.03
N SER A 137 2.20 -17.56 -28.71
CA SER A 137 1.11 -18.30 -28.07
C SER A 137 -0.25 -17.56 -28.09
N VAL A 138 -0.24 -16.22 -28.01
CA VAL A 138 -1.47 -15.41 -28.03
C VAL A 138 -1.80 -14.86 -29.42
N ASN A 139 -0.81 -14.77 -30.30
CA ASN A 139 -0.95 -14.34 -31.69
C ASN A 139 -0.33 -15.38 -32.65
N PRO A 140 -0.97 -16.56 -32.85
CA PRO A 140 -0.41 -17.64 -33.66
C PRO A 140 -0.14 -17.28 -35.13
N GLU A 141 -0.83 -16.25 -35.64
CA GLU A 141 -0.78 -15.80 -37.04
C GLU A 141 0.41 -14.87 -37.34
N TRP A 142 1.20 -14.46 -36.34
CA TRP A 142 2.35 -13.58 -36.57
C TRP A 142 3.52 -14.33 -37.24
N ASN A 143 4.12 -13.71 -38.26
CA ASN A 143 5.29 -14.26 -38.97
C ASN A 143 6.61 -14.03 -38.19
N ASP A 144 7.71 -14.64 -38.64
CA ASP A 144 9.02 -14.55 -37.98
C ASP A 144 9.49 -13.10 -37.77
N GLU A 145 9.36 -12.26 -38.79
CA GLU A 145 9.81 -10.87 -38.75
C GLU A 145 9.02 -10.05 -37.73
N LYS A 146 7.69 -10.18 -37.72
CA LYS A 146 6.82 -9.49 -36.76
C LYS A 146 7.09 -9.96 -35.34
N LEU A 147 7.23 -11.28 -35.13
CA LEU A 147 7.59 -11.82 -33.81
C LEU A 147 8.95 -11.31 -33.34
N PHE A 148 9.96 -11.28 -34.23
CA PHE A 148 11.30 -10.80 -33.90
C PHE A 148 11.28 -9.33 -33.50
N GLU A 149 10.70 -8.45 -34.30
CA GLU A 149 10.70 -7.01 -34.03
C GLU A 149 9.83 -6.65 -32.82
N GLU A 150 8.66 -7.27 -32.63
CA GLU A 150 7.84 -7.04 -31.42
C GLU A 150 8.53 -7.58 -30.15
N SER A 151 9.15 -8.75 -30.21
CA SER A 151 9.92 -9.30 -29.08
C SER A 151 11.14 -8.44 -28.76
N ARG A 152 11.85 -7.96 -29.78
CA ARG A 152 12.96 -7.03 -29.64
C ARG A 152 12.51 -5.72 -28.99
N LYS A 153 11.41 -5.13 -29.48
CA LYS A 153 10.82 -3.90 -28.95
C LYS A 153 10.42 -4.04 -27.48
N ILE A 154 9.72 -5.11 -27.11
CA ILE A 154 9.33 -5.38 -25.71
C ILE A 154 10.58 -5.61 -24.84
N THR A 155 11.54 -6.41 -25.30
CA THR A 155 12.77 -6.69 -24.52
C THR A 155 13.61 -5.43 -24.30
N ILE A 156 13.69 -4.54 -25.30
CA ILE A 156 14.33 -3.23 -25.16
C ILE A 156 13.58 -2.38 -24.14
N ALA A 157 12.25 -2.32 -24.21
CA ALA A 157 11.44 -1.58 -23.24
C ALA A 157 11.62 -2.10 -21.81
N GLN A 158 11.69 -3.43 -21.63
CA GLN A 158 12.01 -4.07 -20.33
C GLN A 158 13.39 -3.63 -19.82
N TYR A 159 14.40 -3.62 -20.69
CA TYR A 159 15.75 -3.16 -20.35
C TYR A 159 15.80 -1.67 -19.98
N GLN A 160 15.18 -0.81 -20.78
CA GLN A 160 15.07 0.63 -20.51
C GLN A 160 14.37 0.90 -19.18
N HIS A 161 13.26 0.19 -18.94
CA HIS A 161 12.50 0.29 -17.70
C HIS A 161 13.35 -0.13 -16.50
N ILE A 162 14.01 -1.28 -16.51
CA ILE A 162 14.87 -1.72 -15.40
C ILE A 162 16.02 -0.74 -15.15
N VAL A 163 16.68 -0.23 -16.21
CA VAL A 163 17.79 0.72 -16.06
C VAL A 163 17.33 1.99 -15.34
N PHE A 164 16.18 2.56 -15.70
CA PHE A 164 15.70 3.82 -15.13
C PHE A 164 14.89 3.66 -13.84
N ASN A 165 14.22 2.52 -13.66
CA ASN A 165 13.38 2.22 -12.50
C ASN A 165 14.17 1.67 -11.32
N GLU A 166 15.17 0.81 -11.57
CA GLU A 166 15.89 0.10 -10.52
C GLU A 166 17.34 0.54 -10.38
N MET A 167 18.11 0.58 -11.48
CA MET A 167 19.56 0.82 -11.41
C MET A 167 19.91 2.30 -11.21
N LEU A 168 19.35 3.19 -12.03
CA LEU A 168 19.69 4.61 -12.03
C LEU A 168 19.41 5.33 -10.70
N PRO A 169 18.30 5.08 -9.98
CA PRO A 169 18.06 5.66 -8.66
C PRO A 169 19.14 5.34 -7.63
N ILE A 170 19.73 4.14 -7.70
CA ILE A 170 20.83 3.72 -6.81
C ILE A 170 22.11 4.50 -7.15
N LEU A 171 22.38 4.73 -8.44
CA LEU A 171 23.61 5.36 -8.88
C LEU A 171 23.65 6.87 -8.56
N VAL A 172 22.60 7.61 -8.97
CA VAL A 172 22.62 9.09 -8.95
C VAL A 172 21.74 9.69 -7.86
N GLY A 173 20.93 8.90 -7.17
CA GLY A 173 20.01 9.36 -6.12
C GLY A 173 18.73 10.00 -6.66
N LYS A 174 17.70 10.04 -5.80
CA LYS A 174 16.35 10.52 -6.15
C LYS A 174 16.30 12.01 -6.47
N GLU A 175 17.13 12.82 -5.82
CA GLU A 175 17.18 14.27 -6.07
C GLU A 175 17.65 14.56 -7.50
N GLN A 176 18.74 13.93 -7.93
CA GLN A 176 19.28 14.11 -9.28
C GLN A 176 18.34 13.57 -10.36
N LEU A 177 17.64 12.46 -10.07
CA LEU A 177 16.58 11.96 -10.96
C LEU A 177 15.48 13.00 -11.19
N ARG A 178 15.06 13.69 -10.12
CA ARG A 178 14.00 14.71 -10.19
C ARG A 178 14.49 15.94 -10.94
N SER A 179 15.67 16.48 -10.60
CA SER A 179 16.19 17.70 -11.24
C SER A 179 16.44 17.52 -12.74
N MET A 180 16.82 16.32 -13.17
CA MET A 180 17.10 16.02 -14.59
C MET A 180 15.87 15.49 -15.37
N GLY A 181 14.73 15.28 -14.71
CA GLY A 181 13.50 14.77 -15.37
C GLY A 181 13.60 13.29 -15.78
N LEU A 182 14.28 12.48 -14.98
CA LEU A 182 14.58 11.07 -15.26
C LEU A 182 13.59 10.10 -14.61
N LYS A 183 12.71 10.56 -13.71
CA LYS A 183 11.66 9.72 -13.11
C LYS A 183 10.73 9.18 -14.21
N LEU A 184 10.48 7.88 -14.21
CA LEU A 184 9.52 7.24 -15.11
C LEU A 184 8.08 7.61 -14.76
N ARG A 185 7.17 7.51 -15.73
CA ARG A 185 5.74 7.69 -15.47
C ARG A 185 5.17 6.41 -14.85
N THR A 186 4.23 6.55 -13.92
CA THR A 186 3.56 5.41 -13.28
C THR A 186 2.33 4.94 -14.06
N ASN A 187 1.76 5.80 -14.91
CA ASN A 187 0.66 5.50 -15.82
C ASN A 187 0.75 6.38 -17.09
N GLY A 188 0.02 6.01 -18.15
CA GLY A 188 -0.05 6.80 -19.38
C GLY A 188 1.28 6.91 -20.13
N TYR A 189 1.40 7.95 -20.95
CA TYR A 189 2.53 8.20 -21.85
C TYR A 189 3.47 9.29 -21.30
N ASP A 190 4.75 9.23 -21.68
CA ASP A 190 5.70 10.34 -21.51
C ASP A 190 5.62 11.30 -22.71
N SER A 191 5.68 12.60 -22.42
CA SER A 191 5.69 13.69 -23.40
C SER A 191 7.04 14.42 -23.45
N GLY A 192 8.06 13.91 -22.75
CA GLY A 192 9.39 14.52 -22.63
C GLY A 192 10.31 14.37 -23.84
N TYR A 193 9.88 13.74 -24.93
CA TYR A 193 10.67 13.61 -26.15
C TYR A 193 10.87 14.97 -26.84
N ASP A 194 12.12 15.31 -27.14
CA ASP A 194 12.49 16.54 -27.85
C ASP A 194 13.45 16.25 -29.01
N LEU A 195 12.99 16.54 -30.22
CA LEU A 195 13.76 16.39 -31.46
C LEU A 195 15.03 17.24 -31.53
N LYS A 196 15.16 18.26 -30.67
CA LYS A 196 16.33 19.16 -30.63
C LYS A 196 17.42 18.68 -29.67
N ILE A 197 17.15 17.65 -28.87
CA ILE A 197 18.10 17.09 -27.92
C ILE A 197 19.04 16.11 -28.64
N ASP A 198 20.34 16.38 -28.59
CA ASP A 198 21.35 15.41 -29.02
C ASP A 198 21.53 14.34 -27.95
N ALA A 199 21.14 13.11 -28.29
CA ALA A 199 21.26 11.92 -27.45
C ALA A 199 22.62 11.23 -27.54
N SER A 200 23.57 11.78 -28.31
CA SER A 200 24.90 11.21 -28.49
C SER A 200 25.61 11.00 -27.14
N THR A 201 26.36 9.89 -27.04
CA THR A 201 27.14 9.64 -25.83
C THR A 201 28.25 10.68 -25.69
N SER A 202 28.21 11.45 -24.61
CA SER A 202 29.21 12.47 -24.32
C SER A 202 30.58 11.84 -24.05
N ASN A 203 31.63 12.52 -24.51
CA ASN A 203 32.99 12.04 -24.38
C ASN A 203 33.42 11.87 -22.91
N VAL A 204 33.00 12.81 -22.05
CA VAL A 204 33.23 12.76 -20.60
C VAL A 204 32.60 11.52 -19.95
N PHE A 205 31.39 11.15 -20.39
CA PHE A 205 30.72 9.97 -19.89
C PHE A 205 31.43 8.69 -20.36
N ALA A 206 31.73 8.59 -21.65
CA ALA A 206 32.33 7.40 -22.24
C ALA A 206 33.77 7.15 -21.73
N ALA A 207 34.59 8.18 -21.61
CA ALA A 207 36.01 8.04 -21.29
C ALA A 207 36.30 8.06 -19.78
N VAL A 208 35.46 8.69 -18.96
CA VAL A 208 35.77 8.91 -17.54
C VAL A 208 34.64 8.43 -16.64
N VAL A 209 33.48 9.06 -16.69
CA VAL A 209 32.42 8.82 -15.68
C VAL A 209 31.94 7.37 -15.72
N GLY A 210 31.67 6.81 -16.90
CA GLY A 210 31.22 5.43 -17.08
C GLY A 210 32.26 4.37 -16.70
N GLN A 211 33.53 4.75 -16.52
CA GLN A 211 34.61 3.82 -16.15
C GLN A 211 34.63 3.50 -14.65
N PHE A 212 33.84 4.20 -13.82
CA PHE A 212 33.80 3.96 -12.38
C PHE A 212 33.36 2.53 -12.02
N PHE A 213 32.62 1.83 -12.89
CA PHE A 213 32.20 0.45 -12.68
C PHE A 213 33.37 -0.52 -12.44
N PHE A 214 34.56 -0.22 -12.96
CA PHE A 214 35.77 -1.01 -12.66
C PHE A 214 36.19 -0.96 -11.18
N THR A 215 35.82 0.10 -10.45
CA THR A 215 36.10 0.24 -9.02
C THR A 215 35.20 -0.64 -8.15
N LEU A 216 34.09 -1.14 -8.69
CA LEU A 216 33.12 -1.98 -7.95
C LEU A 216 33.51 -3.46 -7.93
N LEU A 217 34.54 -3.84 -8.70
CA LEU A 217 34.95 -5.24 -8.88
C LEU A 217 35.74 -5.75 -7.66
N PRO A 218 35.37 -6.92 -7.10
CA PRO A 218 36.05 -7.50 -5.95
C PRO A 218 37.38 -8.15 -6.36
N ASN A 219 38.27 -8.37 -5.37
CA ASN A 219 39.53 -9.09 -5.59
C ASN A 219 39.34 -10.58 -5.93
N VAL A 220 38.25 -11.16 -5.43
CA VAL A 220 38.01 -12.61 -5.40
C VAL A 220 36.64 -12.92 -5.99
N PHE A 221 36.59 -13.96 -6.80
CA PHE A 221 35.40 -14.47 -7.48
C PHE A 221 35.03 -15.85 -6.91
N TYR A 222 33.79 -16.04 -6.47
CA TYR A 222 33.33 -17.31 -5.91
C TYR A 222 32.54 -18.10 -6.96
N THR A 223 32.95 -19.35 -7.20
CA THR A 223 32.37 -20.20 -8.26
C THR A 223 31.60 -21.42 -7.75
N ASP A 224 31.56 -21.67 -6.42
CA ASP A 224 30.99 -22.89 -5.83
C ASP A 224 29.82 -22.62 -4.87
N GLU A 225 28.69 -23.31 -5.11
CA GLU A 225 27.36 -22.97 -4.58
C GLU A 225 27.16 -23.27 -3.09
N LYS A 226 27.96 -24.17 -2.50
CA LYS A 226 27.61 -24.76 -1.20
C LYS A 226 28.38 -24.22 0.00
N LYS A 227 29.46 -23.44 -0.19
CA LYS A 227 30.29 -23.02 0.96
C LYS A 227 30.91 -21.63 0.91
N PHE A 228 30.98 -20.90 -0.22
CA PHE A 228 31.72 -19.63 -0.31
C PHE A 228 33.14 -19.65 0.32
N THR A 229 33.80 -20.83 0.43
CA THR A 229 35.01 -21.02 1.25
C THR A 229 36.33 -21.02 0.46
N ARG A 230 36.28 -21.13 -0.88
CA ARG A 230 37.46 -21.04 -1.77
C ARG A 230 37.14 -20.12 -2.94
N GLY A 231 37.57 -18.87 -2.84
CA GLY A 231 37.46 -17.93 -3.95
C GLY A 231 38.69 -17.93 -4.84
N GLU A 232 38.50 -17.67 -6.14
CA GLU A 232 39.57 -17.56 -7.13
C GLU A 232 39.89 -16.09 -7.43
N ALA A 233 41.14 -15.81 -7.83
CA ALA A 233 41.52 -14.47 -8.23
C ALA A 233 40.78 -14.06 -9.51
N LEU A 234 40.17 -12.85 -9.51
CA LEU A 234 39.41 -12.33 -10.65
C LEU A 234 40.21 -12.35 -11.97
N SER A 235 41.54 -12.16 -11.89
CA SER A 235 42.44 -12.14 -13.05
C SER A 235 42.47 -13.41 -13.88
N ARG A 236 42.15 -14.57 -13.27
CA ARG A 236 42.08 -15.85 -14.00
C ARG A 236 40.97 -15.84 -15.05
N HIS A 237 39.90 -15.11 -14.79
CA HIS A 237 38.67 -15.12 -15.58
C HIS A 237 38.58 -14.00 -16.62
N PHE A 238 39.56 -13.09 -16.71
CA PHE A 238 39.57 -12.07 -17.76
C PHE A 238 39.70 -12.70 -19.14
N ASN A 239 38.81 -12.28 -20.04
CA ASN A 239 38.70 -12.76 -21.42
C ASN A 239 38.52 -14.28 -21.51
N ASP A 240 37.90 -14.93 -20.51
CA ASP A 240 37.72 -16.38 -20.46
C ASP A 240 36.23 -16.76 -20.30
N PRO A 241 35.56 -17.23 -21.35
CA PRO A 241 34.15 -17.64 -21.30
C PRO A 241 33.96 -19.09 -20.80
N SER A 242 35.03 -19.81 -20.42
CA SER A 242 34.99 -21.26 -20.18
C SER A 242 34.00 -21.71 -19.11
N LEU A 243 33.72 -20.86 -18.10
CA LEU A 243 32.76 -21.14 -17.03
C LEU A 243 31.30 -21.20 -17.52
N ILE A 244 30.95 -20.52 -18.61
CA ILE A 244 29.56 -20.47 -19.12
C ILE A 244 29.15 -21.82 -19.73
N TYR A 245 30.12 -22.62 -20.15
CA TYR A 245 29.91 -23.96 -20.71
C TYR A 245 29.69 -25.05 -19.64
N GLU A 246 29.88 -24.74 -18.36
CA GLU A 246 29.80 -25.70 -17.27
C GLU A 246 28.41 -25.72 -16.62
N HIS A 247 27.94 -26.91 -16.26
CA HIS A 247 26.61 -27.10 -15.68
C HIS A 247 26.47 -26.36 -14.34
N GLY A 248 25.35 -25.64 -14.15
CA GLY A 248 25.05 -24.88 -12.93
C GLY A 248 25.85 -23.57 -12.73
N LYS A 249 26.89 -23.30 -13.54
CA LYS A 249 27.74 -22.12 -13.34
C LYS A 249 27.06 -20.79 -13.69
N ILE A 250 26.15 -20.76 -14.68
CA ILE A 250 25.37 -19.55 -14.99
C ILE A 250 24.57 -19.11 -13.74
N ASP A 251 23.81 -20.03 -13.15
CA ASP A 251 22.98 -19.76 -11.99
C ASP A 251 23.83 -19.47 -10.74
N GLY A 252 24.97 -20.17 -10.57
CA GLY A 252 25.93 -19.89 -9.51
C GLY A 252 26.54 -18.48 -9.60
N ILE A 253 26.87 -18.01 -10.81
CA ILE A 253 27.38 -16.65 -11.04
C ILE A 253 26.29 -15.61 -10.74
N LEU A 254 25.03 -15.89 -11.11
CA LEU A 254 23.90 -15.01 -10.77
C LEU A 254 23.66 -14.95 -9.26
N LYS A 255 23.68 -16.09 -8.56
CA LYS A 255 23.62 -16.16 -7.09
C LYS A 255 24.76 -15.36 -6.45
N PHE A 256 25.96 -15.40 -7.03
CA PHE A 256 27.07 -14.56 -6.58
C PHE A 256 26.73 -13.07 -6.74
N LEU A 257 26.26 -12.65 -7.92
CA LEU A 257 25.91 -11.25 -8.19
C LEU A 257 24.82 -10.69 -7.27
N ILE A 258 23.81 -11.49 -6.91
CA ILE A 258 22.67 -11.02 -6.09
C ILE A 258 22.90 -11.14 -4.58
N ASN A 259 23.86 -11.96 -4.11
CA ASN A 259 24.08 -12.19 -2.68
C ASN A 259 25.37 -11.59 -2.12
N ASN A 260 26.24 -11.03 -2.97
CA ASN A 260 27.53 -10.48 -2.53
C ASN A 260 27.55 -8.95 -2.68
N PRO A 261 28.07 -8.21 -1.69
CA PRO A 261 28.22 -6.78 -1.81
C PRO A 261 29.22 -6.43 -2.91
N ILE A 262 28.98 -5.29 -3.58
CA ILE A 262 29.98 -4.63 -4.42
C ILE A 262 31.09 -4.00 -3.56
N GLU A 263 32.26 -3.76 -4.15
CA GLU A 263 33.23 -2.84 -3.56
C GLU A 263 32.70 -1.40 -3.61
N LYS A 264 33.03 -0.58 -2.61
CA LYS A 264 32.56 0.81 -2.56
C LYS A 264 33.30 1.64 -3.61
N PRO A 265 32.64 2.47 -4.43
CA PRO A 265 33.37 3.33 -5.34
C PRO A 265 34.27 4.31 -4.58
N GLY A 266 35.54 4.38 -4.99
CA GLY A 266 36.52 5.25 -4.35
C GLY A 266 37.88 5.19 -5.04
N LEU A 267 38.87 5.84 -4.44
CA LEU A 267 40.26 5.81 -4.91
C LEU A 267 40.94 4.44 -4.72
N HIS A 268 40.26 3.48 -4.08
CA HIS A 268 40.74 2.12 -3.96
C HIS A 268 40.27 1.30 -5.16
N VAL A 269 41.20 0.60 -5.79
CA VAL A 269 40.91 -0.33 -6.88
C VAL A 269 41.61 -1.65 -6.57
N THR A 270 40.97 -2.77 -6.90
CA THR A 270 41.54 -4.11 -6.71
C THR A 270 42.95 -4.20 -7.31
N THR A 271 43.87 -4.84 -6.59
CA THR A 271 45.23 -5.10 -7.08
C THR A 271 45.22 -5.88 -8.39
N GLN A 272 44.14 -6.64 -8.65
CA GLN A 272 43.99 -7.42 -9.88
C GLN A 272 43.89 -6.53 -11.13
N LEU A 273 43.25 -5.36 -11.03
CA LEU A 273 43.12 -4.38 -12.13
C LEU A 273 44.29 -3.41 -12.21
N LYS A 274 45.01 -3.21 -11.10
CA LYS A 274 46.16 -2.31 -11.03
C LYS A 274 47.47 -2.98 -11.49
N THR A 275 47.68 -4.24 -11.10
CA THR A 275 48.98 -4.93 -11.25
C THR A 275 48.95 -6.17 -12.12
N THR A 276 47.80 -6.82 -12.33
CA THR A 276 47.73 -8.14 -13.02
C THR A 276 46.73 -8.19 -14.18
N PHE A 277 46.23 -7.05 -14.64
CA PHE A 277 45.22 -7.00 -15.70
C PHE A 277 45.83 -7.40 -17.06
N ILE A 278 45.17 -8.33 -17.76
CA ILE A 278 45.58 -8.92 -19.05
C ILE A 278 46.97 -9.59 -18.96
N ASN A 279 47.09 -10.59 -18.09
CA ASN A 279 48.36 -11.28 -17.85
C ASN A 279 48.52 -12.54 -18.73
N LYS A 280 49.52 -12.53 -19.62
CA LYS A 280 50.25 -13.75 -20.04
C LYS A 280 51.66 -13.78 -19.44
N ASP A 281 52.28 -12.61 -19.23
CA ASP A 281 53.56 -12.39 -18.54
C ASP A 281 53.43 -11.15 -17.60
N PRO A 282 54.00 -11.14 -16.37
CA PRO A 282 54.09 -9.96 -15.52
C PRO A 282 54.57 -8.68 -16.22
N SER A 283 55.40 -8.78 -17.28
CA SER A 283 55.86 -7.63 -18.07
C SER A 283 54.78 -6.95 -18.93
N ASP A 284 53.68 -7.66 -19.22
CA ASP A 284 52.62 -7.22 -20.15
C ASP A 284 51.37 -6.69 -19.42
N SER A 285 51.41 -6.65 -18.09
CA SER A 285 50.26 -6.31 -17.28
C SER A 285 49.99 -4.81 -17.25
N ILE A 286 48.73 -4.44 -17.46
CA ILE A 286 48.33 -3.04 -17.64
C ILE A 286 47.72 -2.50 -16.35
N ASP A 287 48.04 -1.26 -15.97
CA ASP A 287 47.33 -0.55 -14.90
C ASP A 287 46.07 0.10 -15.48
N MET A 288 44.91 -0.49 -15.19
CA MET A 288 43.64 -0.02 -15.73
C MET A 288 43.27 1.39 -15.26
N VAL A 289 43.68 1.77 -14.04
CA VAL A 289 43.41 3.12 -13.51
C VAL A 289 44.24 4.15 -14.24
N ALA A 290 45.52 3.84 -14.46
CA ALA A 290 46.42 4.70 -15.24
C ALA A 290 45.92 4.85 -16.69
N MET A 291 45.39 3.79 -17.30
CA MET A 291 44.77 3.86 -18.63
C MET A 291 43.57 4.81 -18.67
N VAL A 292 42.66 4.74 -17.69
CA VAL A 292 41.47 5.61 -17.66
C VAL A 292 41.85 7.07 -17.48
N ILE A 293 42.81 7.37 -16.60
CA ILE A 293 43.32 8.73 -16.41
C ILE A 293 43.98 9.24 -17.71
N GLN A 294 44.86 8.43 -18.31
CA GLN A 294 45.52 8.79 -19.56
C GLN A 294 44.52 8.97 -20.72
N MET A 295 43.45 8.17 -20.75
CA MET A 295 42.36 8.28 -21.71
C MET A 295 41.57 9.57 -21.54
N GLY A 296 41.25 9.97 -20.31
CA GLY A 296 40.67 11.28 -20.02
C GLY A 296 41.52 12.43 -20.57
N ARG A 297 42.84 12.37 -20.36
CA ARG A 297 43.79 13.37 -20.89
C ARG A 297 43.87 13.35 -22.42
N ASP A 298 43.93 12.18 -23.06
CA ASP A 298 43.93 12.07 -24.54
C ASP A 298 42.63 12.59 -25.17
N HIS A 299 41.52 12.41 -24.47
CA HIS A 299 40.20 12.88 -24.87
C HIS A 299 40.00 14.38 -24.59
N GLY A 300 40.96 15.03 -23.94
CA GLY A 300 40.89 16.45 -23.59
C GLY A 300 39.80 16.74 -22.56
N ILE A 301 39.52 15.81 -21.66
CA ILE A 301 38.51 16.00 -20.61
C ILE A 301 39.03 17.03 -19.60
N PRO A 302 38.26 18.11 -19.33
CA PRO A 302 38.66 19.10 -18.35
C PRO A 302 38.82 18.56 -16.93
N SER A 303 39.45 19.36 -16.07
CA SER A 303 39.71 18.96 -14.69
C SER A 303 38.43 18.78 -13.87
N PHE A 304 38.58 18.13 -12.73
CA PHE A 304 37.51 17.86 -11.78
C PHE A 304 36.74 19.12 -11.37
N LEU A 305 37.43 20.22 -11.08
CA LEU A 305 36.80 21.46 -10.62
C LEU A 305 36.00 22.15 -11.73
N GLU A 306 36.41 22.02 -12.99
CA GLU A 306 35.62 22.54 -14.12
C GLU A 306 34.29 21.80 -14.26
N TRP A 307 34.27 20.48 -14.05
CA TRP A 307 33.04 19.70 -14.08
C TRP A 307 32.15 19.91 -12.85
N ARG A 308 32.75 20.18 -11.68
CA ARG A 308 31.98 20.66 -10.51
C ARG A 308 31.25 21.96 -10.83
N ASN A 309 31.93 22.89 -11.47
CA ASN A 309 31.34 24.16 -11.90
C ASN A 309 30.24 23.95 -12.96
N PHE A 310 30.45 23.06 -13.93
CA PHE A 310 29.40 22.65 -14.89
C PHE A 310 28.14 22.14 -14.17
N CYS A 311 28.33 21.37 -13.09
CA CYS A 311 27.26 20.85 -12.24
C CYS A 311 26.71 21.85 -11.22
N GLN A 312 27.15 23.12 -11.25
CA GLN A 312 26.73 24.19 -10.34
C GLN A 312 27.00 23.87 -8.86
N LEU A 313 28.11 23.18 -8.59
CA LEU A 313 28.56 22.82 -7.25
C LEU A 313 29.51 23.88 -6.68
N GLU A 314 29.73 23.85 -5.36
CA GLU A 314 30.58 24.81 -4.65
C GLU A 314 32.01 24.89 -5.24
N GLU A 315 32.49 26.12 -5.45
CA GLU A 315 33.86 26.40 -5.90
C GLU A 315 34.88 26.13 -4.79
N HIS A 316 36.00 25.53 -5.18
CA HIS A 316 37.13 25.27 -4.28
C HIS A 316 38.42 25.75 -4.95
N ARG A 317 39.30 26.39 -4.18
CA ARG A 317 40.56 27.02 -4.69
C ARG A 317 41.80 26.60 -3.91
N SER A 318 41.65 25.64 -2.99
CA SER A 318 42.75 25.10 -2.19
C SER A 318 42.49 23.64 -1.87
N PHE A 319 43.55 22.84 -1.76
CA PHE A 319 43.45 21.44 -1.33
C PHE A 319 42.75 21.30 0.03
N ALA A 320 43.00 22.22 0.97
CA ALA A 320 42.33 22.26 2.27
C ALA A 320 40.79 22.38 2.16
N SER A 321 40.29 23.17 1.21
CA SER A 321 38.83 23.33 1.01
C SER A 321 38.15 22.07 0.46
N LEU A 322 38.90 21.15 -0.18
CA LEU A 322 38.36 19.89 -0.69
C LEU A 322 38.13 18.84 0.42
N LYS A 323 38.74 19.04 1.60
CA LYS A 323 38.68 18.09 2.72
C LYS A 323 37.24 17.75 3.15
N ASN A 324 36.33 18.71 3.06
CA ASN A 324 34.95 18.55 3.51
C ASN A 324 34.06 17.85 2.46
N ILE A 325 34.44 17.87 1.19
CA ILE A 325 33.66 17.23 0.11
C ILE A 325 34.21 15.84 -0.28
N PHE A 326 35.46 15.54 0.09
CA PHE A 326 36.08 14.23 -0.15
C PHE A 326 35.83 13.25 0.98
N LYS A 327 35.81 11.95 0.65
CA LYS A 327 35.63 10.86 1.62
C LYS A 327 36.70 10.95 2.70
N THR A 328 36.36 10.60 3.94
CA THR A 328 37.29 10.60 5.08
C THR A 328 38.49 9.67 4.89
N SER A 329 38.38 8.68 4.01
CA SER A 329 39.47 7.79 3.61
C SER A 329 40.50 8.43 2.68
N VAL A 330 40.22 9.62 2.12
CA VAL A 330 41.11 10.33 1.22
C VAL A 330 42.00 11.26 2.04
N ASN A 331 43.31 11.05 1.96
CA ASN A 331 44.28 11.92 2.58
C ASN A 331 44.65 13.06 1.62
N ILE A 332 44.21 14.28 1.93
CA ILE A 332 44.46 15.47 1.11
C ILE A 332 45.97 15.70 0.86
N THR A 333 46.83 15.38 1.83
CA THR A 333 48.29 15.57 1.66
C THR A 333 48.88 14.69 0.57
N ASP A 334 48.22 13.60 0.19
CA ASP A 334 48.69 12.75 -0.89
C ASP A 334 48.31 13.32 -2.26
N LEU A 335 47.20 14.07 -2.35
CA LEU A 335 46.87 14.84 -3.56
C LEU A 335 47.80 16.06 -3.71
N GLU A 336 48.12 16.75 -2.62
CA GLU A 336 49.08 17.88 -2.61
C GLU A 336 50.49 17.49 -3.08
N LYS A 337 50.87 16.21 -2.93
CA LYS A 337 52.16 15.70 -3.44
C LYS A 337 52.11 15.34 -4.93
N LEU A 338 50.92 15.10 -5.47
CA LEU A 338 50.71 14.59 -6.84
C LEU A 338 50.30 15.69 -7.82
N TYR A 339 49.62 16.73 -7.34
CA TYR A 339 49.11 17.84 -8.13
C TYR A 339 49.66 19.16 -7.59
N ASP A 340 50.14 20.04 -8.47
CA ASP A 340 50.65 21.35 -8.09
C ASP A 340 49.50 22.29 -7.65
N SER A 341 48.32 22.15 -8.28
CA SER A 341 47.11 22.92 -7.99
C SER A 341 45.88 22.01 -7.86
N PRO A 342 44.87 22.34 -7.01
CA PRO A 342 43.63 21.56 -6.96
C PRO A 342 42.83 21.60 -8.28
N GLU A 343 43.08 22.60 -9.13
CA GLU A 343 42.56 22.73 -10.49
C GLU A 343 43.15 21.71 -11.47
N ASP A 344 44.25 21.03 -11.13
CA ASP A 344 44.89 20.03 -11.98
C ASP A 344 44.34 18.60 -11.74
N ILE A 345 43.49 18.42 -10.72
CA ILE A 345 42.97 17.11 -10.36
C ILE A 345 42.14 16.55 -11.52
N ASP A 346 42.54 15.39 -12.04
CA ASP A 346 41.81 14.70 -13.11
C ASP A 346 40.38 14.35 -12.65
N LEU A 347 39.39 14.49 -13.54
CA LEU A 347 37.98 14.21 -13.23
C LEU A 347 37.77 12.80 -12.62
N PHE A 348 38.49 11.79 -13.12
CA PHE A 348 38.37 10.42 -12.60
C PHE A 348 38.77 10.33 -11.13
N VAL A 349 39.87 10.99 -10.77
CA VAL A 349 40.41 11.00 -9.41
C VAL A 349 39.51 11.80 -8.49
N GLY A 350 39.20 13.05 -8.85
CA GLY A 350 38.35 13.92 -8.03
C GLY A 350 36.94 13.36 -7.82
N GLY A 351 36.29 12.86 -8.88
CA GLY A 351 34.94 12.31 -8.78
C GLY A 351 34.85 11.01 -7.96
N LEU A 352 35.90 10.17 -7.97
CA LEU A 352 35.99 9.02 -7.06
C LEU A 352 36.35 9.42 -5.63
N ALA A 353 37.05 10.54 -5.42
CA ALA A 353 37.39 11.05 -4.10
C ALA A 353 36.19 11.68 -3.38
N GLU A 354 35.21 12.24 -4.11
CA GLU A 354 34.00 12.87 -3.56
C GLU A 354 33.16 11.93 -2.69
N GLN A 355 32.59 12.48 -1.61
CA GLN A 355 31.58 11.78 -0.82
C GLN A 355 30.30 11.57 -1.64
N PRO A 356 29.67 10.37 -1.57
CA PRO A 356 28.38 10.14 -2.20
C PRO A 356 27.31 11.08 -1.65
N VAL A 357 26.38 11.48 -2.52
CA VAL A 357 25.16 12.20 -2.09
C VAL A 357 24.31 11.24 -1.24
N PRO A 358 23.61 11.71 -0.18
CA PRO A 358 22.71 10.85 0.59
C PRO A 358 21.72 10.08 -0.30
N GLY A 359 21.76 8.75 -0.21
CA GLY A 359 20.90 7.87 -1.03
C GLY A 359 21.38 7.64 -2.47
N ALA A 360 22.60 8.05 -2.83
CA ALA A 360 23.26 7.76 -4.11
C ALA A 360 24.57 6.98 -3.89
N LEU A 361 24.97 6.20 -4.89
CA LEU A 361 26.27 5.53 -4.90
C LEU A 361 27.41 6.49 -5.30
N LEU A 362 27.11 7.47 -6.16
CA LEU A 362 28.07 8.41 -6.72
C LEU A 362 28.14 9.74 -5.95
N GLY A 363 29.32 10.37 -5.97
CA GLY A 363 29.50 11.75 -5.52
C GLY A 363 28.78 12.74 -6.45
N PRO A 364 28.54 13.98 -5.99
CA PRO A 364 27.68 14.94 -6.68
C PRO A 364 28.12 15.23 -8.13
N THR A 365 29.43 15.26 -8.43
CA THR A 365 29.93 15.51 -9.79
C THR A 365 29.64 14.34 -10.71
N PHE A 366 29.97 13.12 -10.29
CA PHE A 366 29.69 11.92 -11.08
C PHE A 366 28.19 11.67 -11.21
N ALA A 367 27.41 11.89 -10.16
CA ALA A 367 25.94 11.76 -10.18
C ALA A 367 25.32 12.74 -11.19
N CYS A 368 25.74 14.00 -11.19
CA CYS A 368 25.30 15.02 -12.13
C CYS A 368 25.62 14.64 -13.58
N LEU A 369 26.87 14.27 -13.89
CA LEU A 369 27.29 13.93 -15.26
C LEU A 369 26.61 12.64 -15.77
N PHE A 370 26.45 11.65 -14.89
CA PHE A 370 25.76 10.40 -15.23
C PHE A 370 24.27 10.65 -15.49
N ALA A 371 23.61 11.43 -14.64
CA ALA A 371 22.20 11.81 -14.82
C ALA A 371 21.99 12.69 -16.06
N HIS A 372 22.90 13.61 -16.34
CA HIS A 372 22.87 14.43 -17.55
C HIS A 372 22.92 13.54 -18.81
N GLN A 373 23.85 12.59 -18.88
CA GLN A 373 23.90 11.64 -20.01
C GLN A 373 22.59 10.86 -20.16
N MET A 374 22.04 10.33 -19.06
CA MET A 374 20.79 9.57 -19.10
C MET A 374 19.59 10.44 -19.50
N SER A 375 19.60 11.74 -19.19
CA SER A 375 18.54 12.67 -19.58
C SER A 375 18.55 12.89 -21.09
N GLN A 376 19.73 13.10 -21.66
CA GLN A 376 19.90 13.23 -23.10
C GLN A 376 19.48 11.95 -23.82
N THR A 377 19.92 10.79 -23.32
CA THR A 377 19.54 9.49 -23.88
C THR A 377 18.04 9.24 -23.82
N LYS A 378 17.35 9.55 -22.70
CA LYS A 378 15.88 9.38 -22.58
C LYS A 378 15.11 10.36 -23.48
N LYS A 379 15.41 11.66 -23.38
CA LYS A 379 14.62 12.72 -24.05
C LYS A 379 14.88 12.81 -25.55
N GLY A 380 16.06 12.40 -26.02
CA GLY A 380 16.37 12.34 -27.46
C GLY A 380 16.03 10.99 -28.11
N ASP A 381 15.60 9.96 -27.35
CA ASP A 381 15.17 8.70 -27.92
C ASP A 381 13.69 8.74 -28.35
N ARG A 382 13.45 8.82 -29.66
CA ARG A 382 12.10 8.77 -30.24
C ARG A 382 11.37 7.48 -29.88
N PHE A 383 12.10 6.38 -29.72
CA PHE A 383 11.58 5.05 -29.43
C PHE A 383 11.58 4.70 -27.94
N TRP A 384 11.79 5.70 -27.07
CA TRP A 384 11.58 5.53 -25.64
C TRP A 384 10.20 4.92 -25.38
N TYR A 385 10.14 3.82 -24.62
CA TYR A 385 8.95 2.95 -24.58
C TYR A 385 7.67 3.62 -24.05
N GLU A 386 7.79 4.73 -23.30
CA GLU A 386 6.65 5.51 -22.80
C GLU A 386 6.15 6.57 -23.78
N ASN A 387 6.86 6.85 -24.88
CA ASN A 387 6.47 7.89 -25.83
C ASN A 387 5.22 7.50 -26.62
N PHE A 388 4.32 8.46 -26.83
CA PHE A 388 3.17 8.33 -27.74
C PHE A 388 3.51 8.86 -29.15
N VAL A 389 4.26 8.08 -29.91
CA VAL A 389 4.52 8.27 -31.34
C VAL A 389 3.88 7.13 -32.16
N SER A 390 2.64 7.34 -32.63
CA SER A 390 1.91 6.40 -33.50
C SER A 390 2.59 6.28 -34.88
N PRO A 391 2.65 5.10 -35.52
CA PRO A 391 2.09 3.80 -35.10
C PRO A 391 3.01 2.96 -34.19
N SER A 392 4.18 3.47 -33.82
CA SER A 392 5.21 2.69 -33.11
C SER A 392 5.03 2.60 -31.59
N SER A 393 4.05 3.28 -30.99
CA SER A 393 3.84 3.27 -29.52
C SER A 393 3.22 1.98 -29.03
N PHE A 394 3.49 1.64 -27.77
CA PHE A 394 2.68 0.68 -27.03
C PHE A 394 1.31 1.30 -26.68
N THR A 395 0.27 0.49 -26.51
CA THR A 395 -0.97 0.94 -25.86
C THR A 395 -0.73 1.15 -24.35
N THR A 396 -1.63 1.84 -23.67
CA THR A 396 -1.52 2.01 -22.21
C THR A 396 -1.46 0.68 -21.46
N GLU A 397 -2.25 -0.31 -21.88
CA GLU A 397 -2.26 -1.65 -21.29
C GLU A 397 -0.94 -2.39 -21.53
N GLN A 398 -0.34 -2.20 -22.71
CA GLN A 398 0.95 -2.78 -23.05
C GLN A 398 2.10 -2.13 -22.25
N ILE A 399 2.07 -0.80 -22.07
CA ILE A 399 3.03 -0.09 -21.22
C ILE A 399 2.89 -0.55 -19.77
N ASP A 400 1.67 -0.73 -19.28
CA ASP A 400 1.43 -1.19 -17.91
C ASP A 400 1.91 -2.63 -17.69
N GLU A 401 1.87 -3.50 -18.71
CA GLU A 401 2.56 -4.80 -18.64
C GLU A 401 4.09 -4.68 -18.65
N ILE A 402 4.66 -3.75 -19.43
CA ILE A 402 6.11 -3.52 -19.46
C ILE A 402 6.61 -3.00 -18.10
N ARG A 403 5.86 -2.09 -17.47
CA ARG A 403 6.13 -1.49 -16.14
C ARG A 403 6.16 -2.51 -14.99
N LYS A 404 5.65 -3.72 -15.20
CA LYS A 404 5.78 -4.82 -14.22
C LYS A 404 7.18 -5.46 -14.23
N THR A 405 7.98 -5.20 -15.26
CA THR A 405 9.24 -5.94 -15.46
C THR A 405 10.30 -5.51 -14.45
N THR A 406 10.75 -6.45 -13.62
CA THR A 406 11.87 -6.24 -12.68
C THR A 406 13.08 -7.08 -13.04
N MET A 407 14.28 -6.69 -12.60
CA MET A 407 15.47 -7.54 -12.81
C MET A 407 15.31 -8.90 -12.12
N ALA A 408 14.64 -8.96 -10.96
CA ALA A 408 14.28 -10.20 -10.28
C ALA A 408 13.43 -11.13 -11.17
N ARG A 409 12.45 -10.58 -11.89
CA ARG A 409 11.62 -11.35 -12.83
C ARG A 409 12.44 -11.89 -13.99
N ILE A 410 13.33 -11.07 -14.56
CA ILE A 410 14.23 -11.49 -15.63
C ILE A 410 15.12 -12.66 -15.16
N LEU A 411 15.63 -12.63 -13.93
CA LEU A 411 16.41 -13.74 -13.36
C LEU A 411 15.56 -15.01 -13.20
N CYS A 412 14.37 -14.91 -12.62
CA CYS A 412 13.48 -16.06 -12.42
C CYS A 412 13.06 -16.71 -13.75
N ASP A 413 12.80 -15.91 -14.79
CA ASP A 413 12.33 -16.40 -16.09
C ASP A 413 13.42 -17.11 -16.90
N ASN A 414 14.71 -16.85 -16.61
CA ASN A 414 15.83 -17.25 -17.46
C ASN A 414 16.87 -18.18 -16.78
N THR A 415 16.55 -18.70 -15.59
CA THR A 415 17.41 -19.59 -14.79
C THR A 415 16.71 -20.90 -14.40
N GLN A 416 17.44 -21.90 -13.89
CA GLN A 416 16.87 -23.21 -13.50
C GLN A 416 16.91 -23.45 -12.00
N GLN A 417 17.91 -22.90 -11.31
CA GLN A 417 18.20 -23.20 -9.91
C GLN A 417 17.96 -22.01 -8.98
N ILE A 418 17.50 -20.87 -9.50
CA ILE A 418 17.06 -19.73 -8.68
C ILE A 418 15.55 -19.86 -8.51
N SER A 419 15.12 -20.44 -7.39
CA SER A 419 13.70 -20.53 -7.02
C SER A 419 13.26 -19.41 -6.09
N HIS A 420 14.21 -18.73 -5.43
CA HIS A 420 13.99 -17.59 -4.57
C HIS A 420 14.97 -16.48 -4.96
N VAL A 421 14.46 -15.25 -5.06
CA VAL A 421 15.26 -14.06 -5.35
C VAL A 421 14.63 -12.87 -4.65
N GLN A 422 15.45 -11.93 -4.20
CA GLN A 422 14.97 -10.67 -3.65
C GLN A 422 14.44 -9.77 -4.77
N HIS A 423 13.37 -9.04 -4.49
CA HIS A 423 12.63 -8.30 -5.52
C HIS A 423 13.39 -7.07 -6.03
N GLN A 424 14.21 -6.44 -5.20
CA GLN A 424 15.21 -5.47 -5.63
C GLN A 424 16.54 -6.20 -5.88
N ALA A 425 16.74 -6.72 -7.09
CA ALA A 425 17.90 -7.54 -7.42
C ALA A 425 19.25 -6.78 -7.35
N PHE A 426 19.23 -5.45 -7.38
CA PHE A 426 20.41 -4.59 -7.21
C PHE A 426 20.75 -4.27 -5.74
N SER A 427 19.90 -4.72 -4.81
CA SER A 427 20.09 -4.58 -3.36
C SER A 427 20.32 -5.97 -2.75
N LEU A 428 21.10 -6.02 -1.67
CA LEU A 428 21.26 -7.26 -0.89
C LEU A 428 19.95 -7.66 -0.20
N PRO A 429 19.74 -8.95 0.08
CA PRO A 429 18.54 -9.41 0.77
C PRO A 429 18.53 -9.06 2.26
N ASP A 430 17.35 -8.78 2.83
CA ASP A 430 17.12 -8.54 4.27
C ASP A 430 15.73 -9.03 4.73
N ASP A 431 15.48 -9.11 6.04
CA ASP A 431 14.26 -9.71 6.62
C ASP A 431 12.99 -8.84 6.57
N TYR A 432 13.09 -7.57 6.15
CA TYR A 432 12.01 -6.58 6.29
C TYR A 432 11.66 -5.82 5.00
N GLY A 433 12.65 -5.51 4.15
CA GLY A 433 12.52 -4.61 3.00
C GLY A 433 12.95 -5.18 1.65
N ASN A 434 13.79 -6.22 1.60
CA ASN A 434 14.21 -6.88 0.37
C ASN A 434 14.38 -8.40 0.56
N CYS A 435 13.41 -9.06 1.19
CA CYS A 435 13.51 -10.49 1.48
C CYS A 435 13.49 -11.35 0.20
N PRO A 436 14.22 -12.48 0.14
CA PRO A 436 14.12 -13.41 -0.98
C PRO A 436 12.73 -14.07 -1.01
N VAL A 437 12.01 -13.88 -2.11
CA VAL A 437 10.67 -14.46 -2.32
C VAL A 437 10.70 -15.49 -3.44
N THR A 438 9.73 -16.39 -3.46
CA THR A 438 9.64 -17.43 -4.51
C THR A 438 9.45 -16.80 -5.89
N CYS A 439 10.11 -17.34 -6.92
CA CYS A 439 9.96 -16.90 -8.30
C CYS A 439 8.53 -17.03 -8.86
N ASP A 440 7.66 -17.81 -8.23
CA ASP A 440 6.24 -17.93 -8.59
C ASP A 440 5.35 -16.85 -7.92
N SER A 441 5.92 -15.97 -7.10
CA SER A 441 5.21 -14.88 -6.44
C SER A 441 4.87 -13.77 -7.45
N SER A 442 3.76 -13.94 -8.17
CA SER A 442 3.30 -12.98 -9.19
C SER A 442 2.88 -11.61 -8.64
N ALA A 443 2.79 -11.44 -7.32
CA ALA A 443 2.51 -10.17 -6.67
C ALA A 443 3.76 -9.30 -6.47
N ILE A 444 4.90 -9.91 -6.13
CA ILE A 444 6.17 -9.22 -5.85
C ILE A 444 7.11 -9.27 -7.08
N ILE A 445 7.10 -10.40 -7.80
CA ILE A 445 7.86 -10.62 -9.04
C ILE A 445 6.86 -10.91 -10.17
N PRO A 446 6.08 -9.91 -10.60
CA PRO A 446 4.99 -10.09 -11.56
C PRO A 446 5.47 -10.66 -12.89
N SER A 447 4.75 -11.66 -13.39
CA SER A 447 5.03 -12.27 -14.69
C SER A 447 4.48 -11.43 -15.83
N PHE A 448 5.26 -11.27 -16.89
CA PHE A 448 4.80 -10.68 -18.13
C PHE A 448 3.59 -11.45 -18.70
N ASN A 449 2.43 -10.80 -18.80
CA ASN A 449 1.20 -11.35 -19.36
C ASN A 449 1.04 -10.93 -20.84
N PRO A 450 1.08 -11.87 -21.79
CA PRO A 450 0.99 -11.53 -23.21
C PRO A 450 -0.42 -11.15 -23.68
N ILE A 451 -1.46 -11.29 -22.85
CA ILE A 451 -2.86 -11.08 -23.27
C ILE A 451 -3.14 -9.62 -23.67
N SER A 452 -2.52 -8.61 -23.05
CA SER A 452 -2.68 -7.21 -23.48
C SER A 452 -2.09 -6.92 -24.86
N PHE A 453 -1.34 -7.87 -25.41
CA PHE A 453 -0.79 -7.87 -26.76
C PHE A 453 -1.64 -8.73 -27.72
N LYS A 454 -2.79 -9.25 -27.28
CA LYS A 454 -3.78 -9.97 -28.10
C LYS A 454 -4.77 -8.98 -28.73
N GLU A 455 -5.13 -9.19 -30.00
CA GLU A 455 -6.10 -8.33 -30.70
C GLU A 455 -7.58 -8.74 -30.40
N GLY A 456 -8.27 -8.00 -29.49
CA GLY A 456 -9.74 -7.72 -29.40
C GLY A 456 -10.79 -8.77 -28.92
N GLU A 457 -11.68 -8.41 -27.96
CA GLU A 457 -13.08 -8.94 -27.83
C GLU A 457 -14.03 -8.09 -26.90
N LYS A 458 -15.37 -8.16 -27.11
CA LYS A 458 -16.48 -7.33 -26.54
C LYS A 458 -17.38 -8.07 -25.51
N LEU A 459 -18.12 -7.33 -24.66
CA LEU A 459 -19.14 -7.79 -23.69
C LEU A 459 -20.60 -7.81 -24.24
N TYR A 460 -21.45 -8.72 -23.71
CA TYR A 460 -22.83 -9.06 -24.14
C TYR A 460 -23.96 -8.23 -23.46
N SER A 461 -25.15 -8.15 -24.09
CA SER A 461 -26.38 -7.49 -23.60
C SER A 461 -27.53 -8.48 -23.27
N ALA A 462 -28.29 -8.24 -22.18
CA ALA A 462 -29.38 -9.12 -21.69
C ALA A 462 -30.82 -8.70 -22.12
N PRO A 463 -31.85 -9.59 -22.03
CA PRO A 463 -33.19 -9.43 -22.62
C PRO A 463 -34.29 -9.04 -21.61
N ILE A 464 -34.16 -7.94 -20.86
CA ILE A 464 -35.21 -7.47 -19.93
C ILE A 464 -35.68 -6.06 -20.32
N THR A 465 -37.00 -5.86 -20.45
CA THR A 465 -37.58 -4.57 -20.85
C THR A 465 -38.00 -3.72 -19.63
N PRO A 466 -37.88 -2.38 -19.69
CA PRO A 466 -38.30 -1.49 -18.60
C PRO A 466 -39.77 -1.63 -18.14
N LYS A 467 -40.68 -2.02 -19.06
CA LYS A 467 -42.11 -2.20 -18.74
C LYS A 467 -42.37 -3.37 -17.78
N ILE A 468 -41.63 -4.46 -17.94
CA ILE A 468 -41.74 -5.64 -17.06
C ILE A 468 -41.28 -5.27 -15.65
N VAL A 469 -40.19 -4.51 -15.55
CA VAL A 469 -39.63 -4.01 -14.28
C VAL A 469 -40.64 -3.11 -13.55
N GLU A 470 -41.29 -2.17 -14.24
CA GLU A 470 -42.29 -1.29 -13.64
C GLU A 470 -43.49 -2.07 -13.07
N LYS A 471 -43.98 -3.08 -13.80
CA LYS A 471 -45.08 -3.95 -13.35
C LYS A 471 -44.69 -4.74 -12.10
N ALA A 472 -43.49 -5.32 -12.07
CA ALA A 472 -42.98 -6.05 -10.92
C ALA A 472 -42.85 -5.17 -9.67
N ILE A 473 -42.39 -3.92 -9.81
CA ILE A 473 -42.32 -2.97 -8.69
C ILE A 473 -43.72 -2.66 -8.13
N ARG A 474 -44.72 -2.43 -8.99
CA ARG A 474 -46.10 -2.16 -8.56
C ARG A 474 -46.69 -3.30 -7.74
N LEU A 475 -46.55 -4.53 -8.24
CA LEU A 475 -46.97 -5.74 -7.53
C LEU A 475 -46.18 -5.91 -6.21
N GLY A 476 -44.88 -5.58 -6.21
CA GLY A 476 -44.03 -5.62 -5.02
C GLY A 476 -44.49 -4.65 -3.92
N ILE A 477 -44.96 -3.45 -4.27
CA ILE A 477 -45.53 -2.48 -3.31
C ILE A 477 -46.78 -3.05 -2.62
N GLU A 478 -47.69 -3.66 -3.39
CA GLU A 478 -48.91 -4.26 -2.83
C GLU A 478 -48.58 -5.42 -1.88
N GLN A 479 -47.63 -6.27 -2.27
CA GLN A 479 -47.19 -7.40 -1.46
C GLN A 479 -46.51 -6.93 -0.16
N PHE A 480 -45.64 -5.93 -0.23
CA PHE A 480 -44.97 -5.35 0.93
C PHE A 480 -45.95 -4.77 1.95
N LYS A 481 -46.99 -4.04 1.51
CA LYS A 481 -48.02 -3.49 2.41
C LYS A 481 -48.78 -4.59 3.16
N ARG A 482 -49.20 -5.64 2.44
CA ARG A 482 -49.87 -6.80 3.06
C ARG A 482 -48.98 -7.47 4.10
N TYR A 483 -47.68 -7.55 3.80
CA TYR A 483 -46.70 -8.10 4.72
C TYR A 483 -46.57 -7.27 6.00
N GLU A 484 -46.38 -5.95 5.88
CA GLU A 484 -46.22 -5.01 7.02
C GLU A 484 -47.47 -5.01 7.93
N GLU A 485 -48.67 -4.99 7.35
CA GLU A 485 -49.94 -5.07 8.09
C GLU A 485 -50.13 -6.43 8.81
N GLY A 486 -49.73 -7.52 8.15
CA GLY A 486 -49.78 -8.86 8.73
C GLY A 486 -48.82 -9.00 9.92
N GLU A 487 -47.60 -8.53 9.76
CA GLU A 487 -46.59 -8.51 10.83
C GLU A 487 -47.03 -7.63 12.00
N GLY A 488 -47.55 -6.42 11.73
CA GLY A 488 -48.05 -5.52 12.77
C GLY A 488 -49.16 -6.15 13.62
N ARG A 489 -50.10 -6.86 12.99
CA ARG A 489 -51.16 -7.61 13.72
C ARG A 489 -50.58 -8.72 14.60
N ARG A 490 -49.58 -9.46 14.12
CA ARG A 490 -48.91 -10.52 14.91
C ARG A 490 -48.17 -9.95 16.11
N ILE A 491 -47.43 -8.85 15.92
CA ILE A 491 -46.72 -8.14 16.99
C ILE A 491 -47.69 -7.64 18.07
N GLN A 492 -48.83 -7.06 17.68
CA GLN A 492 -49.83 -6.58 18.64
C GLN A 492 -50.53 -7.72 19.40
N ALA A 493 -50.77 -8.86 18.74
CA ALA A 493 -51.42 -10.03 19.34
C ALA A 493 -50.50 -10.75 20.36
N LEU A 494 -49.19 -10.74 20.12
CA LEU A 494 -48.18 -11.26 21.04
C LEU A 494 -47.86 -10.18 22.07
N ASN A 495 -48.51 -10.20 23.23
CA ASN A 495 -48.23 -9.29 24.35
C ASN A 495 -46.76 -9.48 24.80
N GLN A 496 -45.83 -8.75 24.18
CA GLN A 496 -44.40 -8.97 24.32
C GLN A 496 -43.99 -8.65 25.77
N ASP A 497 -43.49 -9.64 26.51
CA ASP A 497 -42.91 -9.41 27.84
C ASP A 497 -41.73 -8.42 27.69
N PRO A 498 -41.80 -7.21 28.27
CA PRO A 498 -40.77 -6.19 28.12
C PRO A 498 -39.49 -6.49 28.93
N ASN A 499 -39.40 -7.65 29.57
CA ASN A 499 -38.27 -8.03 30.39
C ASN A 499 -36.94 -7.98 29.61
N PRO A 500 -35.92 -7.22 30.08
CA PRO A 500 -34.71 -6.89 29.32
C PRO A 500 -33.76 -8.07 29.07
N SER A 501 -33.99 -8.93 28.09
CA SER A 501 -33.11 -10.09 27.78
C SER A 501 -31.83 -9.65 27.05
N GLY A 502 -30.83 -10.54 26.89
CA GLY A 502 -29.68 -10.26 26.04
C GLY A 502 -30.06 -9.84 24.61
N LEU A 503 -31.25 -10.26 24.13
CA LEU A 503 -31.86 -9.76 22.90
C LEU A 503 -32.09 -8.26 22.92
N LEU A 504 -32.69 -7.73 24.00
CA LEU A 504 -33.05 -6.34 24.08
C LEU A 504 -31.78 -5.48 24.01
N SER A 505 -30.76 -5.83 24.81
CA SER A 505 -29.47 -5.13 24.80
C SER A 505 -28.80 -5.18 23.43
N HIS A 506 -28.70 -6.36 22.81
CA HIS A 506 -28.12 -6.48 21.47
C HIS A 506 -28.95 -5.71 20.42
N ALA A 507 -30.27 -5.76 20.51
CA ALA A 507 -31.16 -5.08 19.59
C ALA A 507 -31.15 -3.55 19.76
N LEU A 508 -30.86 -3.04 20.96
CA LEU A 508 -30.66 -1.61 21.21
C LEU A 508 -29.29 -1.15 20.71
N LEU A 509 -28.24 -1.95 20.93
CA LEU A 509 -26.89 -1.69 20.42
C LEU A 509 -26.84 -1.69 18.88
N MET A 510 -27.62 -2.55 18.23
CA MET A 510 -27.68 -2.67 16.77
C MET A 510 -28.85 -1.89 16.15
N ALA A 511 -29.33 -0.84 16.83
CA ALA A 511 -30.48 -0.08 16.38
C ALA A 511 -30.23 0.62 15.03
N PRO A 512 -31.21 0.62 14.11
CA PRO A 512 -31.11 1.42 12.90
C PRO A 512 -31.30 2.90 13.21
N LYS A 513 -30.47 3.73 12.58
CA LYS A 513 -30.70 5.16 12.41
C LYS A 513 -31.94 5.37 11.51
N LYS A 514 -32.56 6.55 11.60
CA LYS A 514 -33.82 6.86 10.89
C LYS A 514 -33.65 6.70 9.38
N GLU A 515 -32.55 7.20 8.86
CA GLU A 515 -32.14 7.17 7.46
C GLU A 515 -32.03 5.72 6.94
N SER A 516 -31.52 4.81 7.77
CA SER A 516 -31.43 3.38 7.44
C SER A 516 -32.81 2.74 7.29
N VAL A 517 -33.79 3.11 8.12
CA VAL A 517 -35.16 2.57 8.05
C VAL A 517 -35.84 2.98 6.72
N ASP A 518 -35.64 4.22 6.28
CA ASP A 518 -36.23 4.73 5.04
C ASP A 518 -35.66 4.02 3.80
N ILE A 519 -34.34 3.79 3.78
CA ILE A 519 -33.68 3.02 2.71
C ILE A 519 -34.18 1.57 2.71
N ALA A 520 -34.34 0.96 3.89
CA ALA A 520 -34.79 -0.42 4.03
C ALA A 520 -36.22 -0.66 3.54
N ARG A 521 -37.12 0.33 3.66
CA ARG A 521 -38.47 0.25 3.06
C ARG A 521 -38.40 0.15 1.55
N THR A 522 -37.60 1.00 0.92
CA THR A 522 -37.38 0.95 -0.55
C THR A 522 -36.78 -0.40 -0.96
N ALA A 523 -35.74 -0.83 -0.25
CA ALA A 523 -35.07 -2.10 -0.48
C ALA A 523 -36.02 -3.31 -0.31
N SER A 524 -36.95 -3.25 0.65
CA SER A 524 -37.96 -4.31 0.88
C SER A 524 -38.94 -4.43 -0.28
N VAL A 525 -39.36 -3.31 -0.88
CA VAL A 525 -40.19 -3.32 -2.10
C VAL A 525 -39.43 -3.94 -3.28
N LEU A 526 -38.14 -3.61 -3.45
CA LEU A 526 -37.30 -4.23 -4.47
C LEU A 526 -37.11 -5.74 -4.25
N ARG A 527 -37.15 -6.19 -2.98
CA ARG A 527 -37.08 -7.61 -2.63
C ARG A 527 -38.32 -8.33 -3.13
N GLU A 528 -39.49 -7.77 -2.87
CA GLU A 528 -40.76 -8.33 -3.35
C GLU A 528 -40.86 -8.27 -4.88
N ALA A 529 -40.41 -7.18 -5.51
CA ALA A 529 -40.38 -7.06 -6.97
C ALA A 529 -39.46 -8.11 -7.61
N THR A 530 -38.31 -8.37 -7.00
CA THR A 530 -37.40 -9.45 -7.44
C THR A 530 -38.07 -10.81 -7.29
N ASN A 531 -38.72 -11.07 -6.16
CA ASN A 531 -39.46 -12.32 -5.94
C ASN A 531 -40.52 -12.54 -7.03
N ILE A 532 -41.28 -11.50 -7.38
CA ILE A 532 -42.28 -11.55 -8.47
C ILE A 532 -41.65 -11.88 -9.83
N LEU A 533 -40.48 -11.30 -10.15
CA LEU A 533 -39.78 -11.58 -11.41
C LEU A 533 -39.29 -13.03 -11.49
N ILE A 534 -38.88 -13.61 -10.36
CA ILE A 534 -38.39 -14.99 -10.27
C ILE A 534 -39.54 -15.99 -10.30
N THR A 535 -40.59 -15.78 -9.50
CA THR A 535 -41.73 -16.71 -9.42
C THR A 535 -42.69 -16.57 -10.59
N GLY A 536 -42.70 -15.41 -11.25
CA GLY A 536 -43.66 -15.07 -12.29
C GLY A 536 -45.09 -14.91 -11.77
N GLU A 537 -45.28 -14.76 -10.45
CA GLU A 537 -46.59 -14.59 -9.83
C GLU A 537 -47.18 -13.22 -10.21
N GLY A 538 -48.34 -13.23 -10.87
CA GLY A 538 -48.98 -12.00 -11.37
C GLY A 538 -48.45 -11.49 -12.73
N LEU A 539 -47.50 -12.19 -13.37
CA LEU A 539 -46.99 -11.88 -14.72
C LEU A 539 -47.64 -12.76 -15.81
N SER A 540 -47.83 -12.22 -17.02
CA SER A 540 -48.31 -12.98 -18.18
C SER A 540 -47.23 -13.94 -18.69
N LYS A 541 -47.61 -14.91 -19.53
CA LYS A 541 -46.68 -15.94 -20.01
C LYS A 541 -45.50 -15.35 -20.81
N GLU A 542 -45.71 -14.22 -21.49
CA GLU A 542 -44.72 -13.49 -22.29
C GLU A 542 -43.83 -12.56 -21.45
N GLU A 543 -44.20 -12.30 -20.19
CA GLU A 543 -43.49 -11.43 -19.25
C GLU A 543 -42.62 -12.21 -18.25
N LYS A 544 -42.72 -13.54 -18.24
CA LYS A 544 -41.95 -14.43 -17.35
C LYS A 544 -40.50 -14.59 -17.84
N LEU A 545 -39.57 -14.66 -16.89
CA LEU A 545 -38.18 -15.02 -17.15
C LEU A 545 -38.09 -16.55 -17.34
N ASP A 546 -38.37 -17.05 -18.54
CA ASP A 546 -38.35 -18.48 -18.81
C ASP A 546 -36.90 -19.05 -18.85
N ASN A 547 -36.66 -20.14 -18.09
CA ASN A 547 -35.49 -21.03 -18.18
C ASN A 547 -34.08 -20.44 -17.93
N LEU A 548 -33.94 -19.40 -17.10
CA LEU A 548 -32.63 -18.94 -16.63
C LEU A 548 -32.27 -19.59 -15.29
N ASP A 549 -31.07 -20.15 -15.17
CA ASP A 549 -30.57 -20.67 -13.89
C ASP A 549 -30.29 -19.55 -12.89
N ILE A 550 -30.22 -19.90 -11.59
CA ILE A 550 -30.02 -18.93 -10.50
C ILE A 550 -28.73 -18.12 -10.69
N ALA A 551 -27.64 -18.74 -11.17
CA ALA A 551 -26.36 -18.03 -11.35
C ALA A 551 -26.48 -16.98 -12.46
N THR A 552 -27.18 -17.31 -13.55
CA THR A 552 -27.48 -16.37 -14.64
C THR A 552 -28.37 -15.22 -14.14
N LEU A 553 -29.39 -15.50 -13.32
CA LEU A 553 -30.25 -14.47 -12.73
C LEU A 553 -29.50 -13.56 -11.74
N GLN A 554 -28.60 -14.11 -10.93
CA GLN A 554 -27.74 -13.36 -10.02
C GLN A 554 -26.79 -12.39 -10.77
N GLN A 555 -26.42 -12.70 -12.01
CA GLN A 555 -25.62 -11.80 -12.85
C GLN A 555 -26.45 -10.73 -13.55
N ILE A 556 -27.64 -11.07 -14.05
CA ILE A 556 -28.44 -10.17 -14.90
C ILE A 556 -29.23 -9.15 -14.07
N LEU A 557 -29.95 -9.59 -13.03
CA LEU A 557 -30.89 -8.73 -12.31
C LEU A 557 -30.23 -7.49 -11.66
N PRO A 558 -29.04 -7.60 -11.03
CA PRO A 558 -28.38 -6.45 -10.44
C PRO A 558 -27.88 -5.41 -11.45
N GLN A 559 -27.78 -5.75 -12.74
CA GLN A 559 -27.34 -4.84 -13.81
C GLN A 559 -28.47 -3.94 -14.32
N ILE A 560 -29.72 -4.18 -13.89
CA ILE A 560 -30.89 -3.41 -14.30
C ILE A 560 -30.97 -2.14 -13.44
N GLU A 561 -30.76 -0.99 -14.06
CA GLU A 561 -30.96 0.30 -13.40
C GLU A 561 -32.45 0.55 -13.11
N VAL A 562 -32.81 0.61 -11.83
CA VAL A 562 -34.20 0.85 -11.37
C VAL A 562 -34.44 2.27 -10.84
N ASP A 563 -33.38 3.05 -10.61
CA ASP A 563 -33.46 4.39 -10.00
C ASP A 563 -34.50 5.31 -10.67
N LYS A 564 -34.52 5.33 -12.02
CA LYS A 564 -35.46 6.16 -12.79
C LYS A 564 -36.92 5.71 -12.65
N ILE A 565 -37.15 4.41 -12.41
CA ILE A 565 -38.49 3.83 -12.27
C ILE A 565 -38.98 4.05 -10.83
N ILE A 566 -38.13 3.83 -9.83
CA ILE A 566 -38.47 4.01 -8.41
C ILE A 566 -38.90 5.45 -8.12
N ASN A 567 -38.26 6.44 -8.75
CA ASN A 567 -38.63 7.85 -8.58
C ASN A 567 -40.11 8.15 -8.92
N ASN A 568 -40.74 7.36 -9.80
CA ASN A 568 -42.16 7.51 -10.13
C ASN A 568 -43.11 7.00 -9.02
N PHE A 569 -42.59 6.27 -8.03
CA PHE A 569 -43.36 5.66 -6.94
C PHE A 569 -43.03 6.23 -5.56
N GLU A 570 -42.22 7.30 -5.46
CA GLU A 570 -41.81 7.94 -4.19
C GLU A 570 -42.97 8.18 -3.19
N PRO A 571 -44.15 8.70 -3.60
CA PRO A 571 -45.26 8.95 -2.67
C PRO A 571 -45.81 7.67 -2.02
N PHE A 572 -45.65 6.51 -2.67
CA PHE A 572 -46.17 5.22 -2.19
C PHE A 572 -45.22 4.47 -1.27
N LEU A 573 -43.92 4.83 -1.29
CA LEU A 573 -42.88 4.20 -0.47
C LEU A 573 -42.78 4.81 0.94
N GLY A 574 -43.73 5.67 1.31
CA GLY A 574 -43.72 6.34 2.61
C GLY A 574 -42.66 7.42 2.74
N ARG A 575 -42.10 7.89 1.62
CA ARG A 575 -41.46 9.21 1.58
C ARG A 575 -42.59 10.24 1.65
N ASP A 576 -43.04 10.58 2.87
CA ASP A 576 -43.31 12.02 3.07
C ASP A 576 -42.09 12.74 2.50
N PRO A 577 -42.23 13.81 1.70
CA PRO A 577 -41.05 14.58 1.29
C PRO A 577 -40.28 14.86 2.57
N LEU A 578 -39.15 14.17 2.76
CA LEU A 578 -38.36 14.25 3.98
C LEU A 578 -38.27 15.74 4.25
N PRO A 579 -38.74 16.26 5.41
CA PRO A 579 -38.64 17.68 5.67
C PRO A 579 -37.17 17.99 5.49
N LYS A 580 -36.79 18.66 4.38
CA LYS A 580 -35.41 18.74 3.85
C LYS A 580 -34.45 18.67 5.02
N GLU A 581 -33.97 17.47 5.35
CA GLU A 581 -33.24 17.34 6.59
C GLU A 581 -31.91 18.00 6.26
N GLN A 582 -31.69 19.21 6.78
CA GLN A 582 -30.51 20.04 6.52
C GLN A 582 -29.19 19.33 6.86
N CYS A 583 -29.27 18.11 7.40
CA CYS A 583 -28.19 17.31 7.94
C CYS A 583 -27.64 16.23 7.00
N LEU A 584 -28.35 15.87 5.92
CA LEU A 584 -27.81 15.08 4.82
C LEU A 584 -27.44 16.01 3.66
N PRO A 585 -26.32 15.75 2.96
CA PRO A 585 -25.93 16.60 1.83
C PRO A 585 -27.01 16.55 0.73
N GLU A 586 -27.46 17.71 0.28
CA GLU A 586 -28.32 17.79 -0.91
C GLU A 586 -27.54 17.26 -2.14
N PRO A 587 -28.19 16.57 -3.09
CA PRO A 587 -27.57 16.12 -4.33
C PRO A 587 -27.26 17.32 -5.24
N LEU A 588 -26.21 18.05 -4.87
CA LEU A 588 -25.59 19.14 -5.61
C LEU A 588 -24.32 18.61 -6.29
N PRO A 589 -23.83 19.24 -7.38
CA PRO A 589 -22.54 18.89 -7.94
C PRO A 589 -21.46 18.97 -6.84
N CYS A 590 -20.59 17.95 -6.79
CA CYS A 590 -19.54 17.88 -5.78
C CYS A 590 -18.60 19.09 -5.87
N ASP A 591 -18.38 19.75 -4.75
CA ASP A 591 -17.36 20.79 -4.64
C ASP A 591 -15.96 20.16 -4.50
N HIS A 592 -15.25 20.12 -5.62
CA HIS A 592 -13.88 19.62 -5.72
C HIS A 592 -12.85 20.51 -4.99
N THR A 593 -13.23 21.75 -4.62
CA THR A 593 -12.36 22.70 -3.92
C THR A 593 -12.49 22.61 -2.40
N ASN A 594 -13.50 21.91 -1.89
CA ASN A 594 -13.69 21.77 -0.44
C ASN A 594 -12.56 20.90 0.17
N LYS A 595 -11.86 21.50 1.14
CA LYS A 595 -10.69 20.93 1.82
C LYS A 595 -11.06 19.82 2.81
N TYR A 596 -12.29 19.78 3.30
CA TYR A 596 -12.70 18.90 4.38
C TYR A 596 -13.64 17.80 3.90
N ARG A 597 -13.52 16.63 4.52
CA ARG A 597 -14.44 15.52 4.32
C ARG A 597 -15.83 15.88 4.82
N SER A 598 -16.87 15.52 4.07
CA SER A 598 -18.23 15.51 4.60
C SER A 598 -18.35 14.45 5.72
N TYR A 599 -19.37 14.59 6.58
CA TYR A 599 -19.60 13.63 7.67
C TYR A 599 -20.16 12.29 7.17
N THR A 600 -20.90 12.31 6.05
CA THR A 600 -21.51 11.11 5.45
C THR A 600 -20.60 10.39 4.46
N GLY A 601 -19.40 10.91 4.19
CA GLY A 601 -18.49 10.42 3.13
C GLY A 601 -18.83 10.92 1.72
N TRP A 602 -19.99 11.59 1.55
CA TRP A 602 -20.45 12.12 0.26
C TRP A 602 -19.40 12.99 -0.42
N CYS A 603 -19.24 12.81 -1.74
CA CYS A 603 -18.25 13.51 -2.57
C CYS A 603 -16.78 13.26 -2.18
N ASN A 604 -16.47 12.17 -1.45
CA ASN A 604 -15.09 11.69 -1.40
C ASN A 604 -14.63 11.35 -2.83
N ASN A 605 -15.35 10.46 -3.50
CA ASN A 605 -15.18 10.25 -4.94
C ASN A 605 -16.01 11.29 -5.72
N LEU A 606 -15.36 12.10 -6.56
CA LEU A 606 -16.03 13.17 -7.31
C LEU A 606 -16.83 12.66 -8.51
N LYS A 607 -16.47 11.48 -9.05
CA LYS A 607 -17.11 10.86 -10.22
C LYS A 607 -18.29 9.97 -9.80
N TYR A 608 -18.14 9.28 -8.68
CA TYR A 608 -19.15 8.39 -8.09
C TYR A 608 -19.42 8.79 -6.64
N PRO A 609 -20.19 9.87 -6.38
CA PRO A 609 -20.33 10.47 -5.04
C PRO A 609 -20.91 9.58 -3.94
N LYS A 610 -21.46 8.41 -4.30
CA LYS A 610 -22.03 7.40 -3.39
C LYS A 610 -21.00 6.40 -2.83
N PHE A 611 -19.80 6.33 -3.41
CA PHE A 611 -18.76 5.36 -3.05
C PHE A 611 -18.26 5.58 -1.61
N GLY A 612 -18.38 4.56 -0.76
CA GLY A 612 -17.97 4.60 0.65
C GLY A 612 -18.86 5.40 1.60
N ASN A 613 -20.02 5.89 1.13
CA ASN A 613 -20.91 6.70 1.96
C ASN A 613 -21.59 5.90 3.07
N ALA A 614 -21.93 6.61 4.14
CA ALA A 614 -22.89 6.13 5.12
C ALA A 614 -24.27 5.91 4.50
N PHE A 615 -25.03 5.01 5.12
CA PHE A 615 -26.39 4.64 4.70
C PHE A 615 -26.42 4.07 3.29
N ASN A 616 -25.48 3.17 2.97
CA ASN A 616 -25.40 2.52 1.68
C ASN A 616 -25.27 1.01 1.82
N GLN A 617 -25.51 0.27 0.73
CA GLN A 617 -25.27 -1.16 0.72
C GLN A 617 -23.78 -1.49 0.79
N MET A 618 -23.43 -2.59 1.45
CA MET A 618 -22.07 -3.13 1.41
C MET A 618 -21.79 -3.79 0.06
N ARG A 619 -20.52 -3.79 -0.36
CA ARG A 619 -20.09 -4.54 -1.55
C ARG A 619 -19.92 -6.03 -1.23
N ARG A 620 -19.77 -6.86 -2.25
CA ARG A 620 -19.48 -8.30 -2.10
C ARG A 620 -18.18 -8.66 -2.81
N ILE A 621 -17.39 -9.54 -2.19
CA ILE A 621 -16.20 -10.13 -2.85
C ILE A 621 -16.63 -11.29 -3.76
N LEU A 622 -17.53 -12.13 -3.27
CA LEU A 622 -18.15 -13.23 -4.03
C LEU A 622 -19.67 -13.06 -4.05
N ASP A 623 -20.33 -13.59 -5.09
CA ASP A 623 -21.79 -13.64 -5.15
C ASP A 623 -22.36 -14.36 -3.91
N PRO A 624 -23.52 -13.95 -3.37
CA PRO A 624 -24.03 -14.52 -2.14
C PRO A 624 -24.49 -15.98 -2.29
N ALA A 625 -24.45 -16.72 -1.19
CA ALA A 625 -25.05 -18.04 -1.05
C ALA A 625 -26.27 -17.97 -0.12
N TYR A 626 -27.45 -17.77 -0.71
CA TYR A 626 -28.76 -17.94 -0.08
C TYR A 626 -29.36 -19.28 -0.54
N ASP A 627 -30.20 -19.90 0.28
CA ASP A 627 -30.81 -21.22 -0.04
C ASP A 627 -31.71 -21.16 -1.28
N ASP A 628 -32.36 -20.01 -1.52
CA ASP A 628 -33.14 -19.72 -2.73
C ASP A 628 -32.35 -18.93 -3.78
N GLY A 629 -31.08 -18.61 -3.52
CA GLY A 629 -30.23 -17.76 -4.36
C GLY A 629 -30.41 -16.25 -4.18
N PHE A 630 -31.41 -15.78 -3.43
CA PHE A 630 -31.77 -14.36 -3.39
C PHE A 630 -31.98 -13.79 -1.99
N ASP A 631 -32.73 -14.42 -1.09
CA ASP A 631 -33.03 -13.84 0.24
C ASP A 631 -33.00 -14.86 1.38
N SER A 632 -33.40 -16.11 1.17
CA SER A 632 -33.51 -17.10 2.23
C SER A 632 -32.13 -17.44 2.83
N PRO A 633 -31.89 -17.25 4.14
CA PRO A 633 -30.60 -17.50 4.76
C PRO A 633 -30.05 -18.90 4.45
N ARG A 634 -28.73 -19.05 4.44
CA ARG A 634 -28.09 -20.35 4.20
C ARG A 634 -28.38 -21.31 5.35
N THR A 635 -29.17 -22.36 5.10
CA THR A 635 -29.49 -23.40 6.10
C THR A 635 -29.16 -24.80 5.64
N ARG A 636 -28.84 -25.00 4.34
CA ARG A 636 -28.55 -26.32 3.78
C ARG A 636 -27.06 -26.57 3.53
N SER A 637 -26.65 -27.79 3.81
CA SER A 637 -25.35 -28.35 3.44
C SER A 637 -25.28 -28.60 1.93
N VAL A 638 -24.08 -28.60 1.36
CA VAL A 638 -23.84 -29.02 -0.03
C VAL A 638 -24.29 -30.45 -0.32
N ASP A 639 -24.41 -31.30 0.71
CA ASP A 639 -24.91 -32.68 0.60
C ASP A 639 -26.45 -32.77 0.70
N GLY A 640 -27.14 -31.63 0.86
CA GLY A 640 -28.62 -31.54 0.90
C GLY A 640 -29.25 -31.64 2.30
N GLY A 641 -28.47 -31.96 3.34
CA GLY A 641 -28.92 -31.94 4.75
C GLY A 641 -28.98 -30.54 5.37
N GLU A 642 -29.41 -30.44 6.63
CA GLU A 642 -29.37 -29.18 7.40
C GLU A 642 -27.94 -28.88 7.87
N LEU A 643 -27.55 -27.59 7.85
CA LEU A 643 -26.32 -27.13 8.48
C LEU A 643 -26.43 -27.23 10.01
N PRO A 644 -25.32 -27.53 10.71
CA PRO A 644 -25.33 -27.57 12.17
C PRO A 644 -25.72 -26.21 12.76
N SER A 645 -26.37 -26.22 13.93
CA SER A 645 -26.68 -24.99 14.67
C SER A 645 -25.41 -24.17 14.92
N ALA A 646 -25.50 -22.84 14.76
CA ALA A 646 -24.41 -21.93 15.06
C ALA A 646 -23.88 -22.09 16.51
N ARG A 647 -24.77 -22.42 17.46
CA ARG A 647 -24.38 -22.71 18.84
C ARG A 647 -23.60 -24.02 18.96
N ARG A 648 -23.99 -25.07 18.23
CA ARG A 648 -23.25 -26.34 18.20
C ARG A 648 -21.83 -26.13 17.68
N ILE A 649 -21.66 -25.34 16.63
CA ILE A 649 -20.34 -24.96 16.10
C ILE A 649 -19.55 -24.18 17.16
N SER A 650 -20.16 -23.18 17.81
CA SER A 650 -19.52 -22.43 18.90
C SER A 650 -19.04 -23.33 20.04
N ASN A 651 -19.84 -24.30 20.47
CA ASN A 651 -19.46 -25.23 21.54
C ASN A 651 -18.27 -26.13 21.17
N VAL A 652 -18.16 -26.58 19.92
CA VAL A 652 -17.11 -27.52 19.48
C VAL A 652 -15.85 -26.79 19.01
N VAL A 653 -16.02 -25.76 18.18
CA VAL A 653 -14.91 -25.04 17.53
C VAL A 653 -14.41 -23.90 18.40
N HIS A 654 -15.30 -23.17 19.07
CA HIS A 654 -14.97 -21.96 19.83
C HIS A 654 -15.07 -22.15 21.36
N ALA A 655 -14.79 -23.36 21.84
CA ALA A 655 -14.75 -23.65 23.27
C ALA A 655 -13.77 -22.72 24.00
N ASP A 656 -14.06 -22.38 25.25
CA ASP A 656 -13.21 -21.52 26.07
C ASP A 656 -11.96 -22.31 26.52
N ALA A 657 -10.82 -22.00 25.91
CA ALA A 657 -9.51 -22.52 26.26
C ALA A 657 -8.52 -21.34 26.25
N PRO A 658 -8.33 -20.65 27.38
CA PRO A 658 -7.63 -19.38 27.39
C PRO A 658 -6.13 -19.54 27.15
N GLU A 659 -5.63 -18.92 26.08
CA GLU A 659 -4.20 -18.75 25.79
C GLU A 659 -3.87 -17.27 25.61
N PHE A 660 -2.75 -16.81 26.19
CA PHE A 660 -2.32 -15.40 26.09
C PHE A 660 -1.27 -15.24 25.01
N HIS A 661 -1.38 -14.19 24.20
CA HIS A 661 -0.36 -13.90 23.20
C HIS A 661 0.90 -13.34 23.87
N VAL A 662 2.06 -13.96 23.63
CA VAL A 662 3.31 -13.59 24.34
C VAL A 662 3.85 -12.20 23.98
N LYS A 663 3.50 -11.64 22.81
CA LYS A 663 4.05 -10.35 22.32
C LYS A 663 3.10 -9.17 22.27
N PHE A 664 1.78 -9.37 22.32
CA PHE A 664 0.84 -8.31 21.98
C PHE A 664 0.05 -7.87 23.20
N THR A 665 -0.13 -6.57 23.35
CA THR A 665 -0.91 -6.00 24.45
C THR A 665 -2.40 -6.12 24.17
N HIS A 666 -3.22 -6.01 25.20
CA HIS A 666 -4.67 -5.98 25.07
C HIS A 666 -5.19 -4.75 24.30
N MET A 667 -4.36 -3.70 24.16
CA MET A 667 -4.62 -2.53 23.31
C MET A 667 -4.80 -2.92 21.84
N LEU A 668 -4.14 -3.98 21.36
CA LEU A 668 -4.29 -4.46 19.98
C LEU A 668 -5.75 -4.82 19.67
N MET A 669 -6.39 -5.55 20.59
CA MET A 669 -7.81 -5.90 20.53
C MET A 669 -8.67 -4.63 20.58
N GLN A 670 -8.43 -3.78 21.59
CA GLN A 670 -9.26 -2.61 21.82
C GLN A 670 -9.24 -1.62 20.65
N PHE A 671 -8.07 -1.41 20.06
CA PHE A 671 -7.91 -0.54 18.91
C PHE A 671 -8.57 -1.15 17.67
N GLY A 672 -8.46 -2.47 17.46
CA GLY A 672 -9.18 -3.16 16.39
C GLY A 672 -10.70 -2.96 16.46
N GLN A 673 -11.27 -2.97 17.68
CA GLN A 673 -12.69 -2.67 17.89
C GLN A 673 -13.07 -1.23 17.50
N ILE A 674 -12.24 -0.24 17.84
CA ILE A 674 -12.46 1.15 17.41
C ILE A 674 -12.43 1.27 15.88
N LEU A 675 -11.52 0.56 15.22
CA LEU A 675 -11.44 0.55 13.76
C LEU A 675 -12.69 -0.06 13.12
N ASP A 676 -13.23 -1.15 13.68
CA ASP A 676 -14.51 -1.71 13.26
C ASP A 676 -15.63 -0.64 13.37
N HIS A 677 -15.67 0.04 14.51
CA HIS A 677 -16.68 1.05 14.79
C HIS A 677 -16.52 2.35 13.98
N ASP A 678 -15.39 2.55 13.31
CA ASP A 678 -15.20 3.67 12.36
C ASP A 678 -15.78 3.36 10.99
N MET A 679 -15.72 2.08 10.57
CA MET A 679 -15.96 1.68 9.19
C MET A 679 -17.31 0.99 8.95
N MET A 680 -17.84 0.31 9.97
CA MET A 680 -18.95 -0.61 9.76
C MET A 680 -19.93 -0.71 10.93
N HIS A 681 -21.21 -0.65 10.57
CA HIS A 681 -22.31 -0.96 11.47
C HIS A 681 -23.53 -1.39 10.65
N SER A 682 -23.86 -2.69 10.72
CA SER A 682 -25.04 -3.24 10.05
C SER A 682 -26.21 -3.34 11.03
N PRO A 683 -27.20 -2.43 10.96
CA PRO A 683 -28.32 -2.45 11.90
C PRO A 683 -29.24 -3.65 11.66
N ILE A 684 -30.02 -4.02 12.67
CA ILE A 684 -30.99 -5.12 12.57
C ILE A 684 -32.37 -4.64 12.11
N ALA A 685 -33.14 -5.55 11.52
CA ALA A 685 -34.51 -5.32 11.11
C ALA A 685 -35.45 -5.03 12.30
N ARG A 686 -36.48 -4.24 12.04
CA ARG A 686 -37.46 -3.74 13.01
C ARG A 686 -38.87 -3.94 12.45
N GLY A 687 -39.83 -4.14 13.34
CA GLY A 687 -41.24 -4.20 12.97
C GLY A 687 -41.81 -2.81 12.66
N PRO A 688 -43.11 -2.73 12.32
CA PRO A 688 -43.80 -1.47 12.08
C PRO A 688 -43.58 -0.48 13.23
N HIS A 689 -43.44 0.81 12.91
CA HIS A 689 -43.13 1.87 13.87
C HIS A 689 -41.82 1.69 14.66
N ASN A 690 -40.81 1.05 14.06
CA ASN A 690 -39.48 0.80 14.67
C ASN A 690 -39.57 -0.06 15.94
N THR A 691 -40.53 -0.99 16.00
CA THR A 691 -40.73 -1.91 17.12
C THR A 691 -39.65 -3.00 17.12
N ILE A 692 -39.20 -3.41 18.30
CA ILE A 692 -38.21 -4.48 18.45
C ILE A 692 -38.89 -5.83 18.19
N LEU A 693 -38.28 -6.65 17.34
CA LEU A 693 -38.78 -7.99 17.04
C LEU A 693 -38.32 -8.97 18.14
N ASN A 694 -39.26 -9.55 18.88
CA ASN A 694 -38.97 -10.59 19.86
C ASN A 694 -38.76 -11.96 19.19
N CYS A 695 -37.59 -12.17 18.61
CA CYS A 695 -37.22 -13.40 17.91
C CYS A 695 -36.76 -14.53 18.85
N SER A 696 -37.30 -14.63 20.07
CA SER A 696 -36.86 -15.62 21.07
C SER A 696 -37.46 -17.01 20.88
N SER A 697 -38.63 -17.11 20.24
CA SER A 697 -39.24 -18.40 19.93
C SER A 697 -38.60 -19.02 18.69
N CYS A 698 -38.37 -20.33 18.68
CA CYS A 698 -37.77 -21.03 17.54
C CYS A 698 -38.61 -20.98 16.25
N ASP A 699 -39.92 -20.80 16.37
CA ASP A 699 -40.89 -20.67 15.28
C ASP A 699 -41.19 -19.19 14.92
N SER A 700 -40.42 -18.23 15.47
CA SER A 700 -40.66 -16.79 15.28
C SER A 700 -40.54 -16.31 13.83
N ALA A 701 -39.80 -17.04 12.98
CA ALA A 701 -39.70 -16.78 11.54
C ALA A 701 -41.08 -16.86 10.84
N GLU A 702 -41.93 -17.77 11.30
CA GLU A 702 -43.26 -18.03 10.71
C GLU A 702 -44.37 -17.34 11.52
N THR A 703 -44.25 -17.36 12.85
CA THR A 703 -45.29 -16.91 13.77
C THR A 703 -45.23 -15.41 14.09
N LEU A 704 -44.10 -14.75 13.88
CA LEU A 704 -43.91 -13.32 14.17
C LEU A 704 -43.51 -12.54 12.91
N SER A 705 -42.30 -12.79 12.39
CA SER A 705 -41.68 -12.02 11.30
C SER A 705 -40.65 -12.87 10.55
N ILE A 706 -40.58 -12.69 9.22
CA ILE A 706 -39.57 -13.34 8.34
C ILE A 706 -38.16 -12.80 8.62
N HIS A 707 -38.07 -11.69 9.37
CA HIS A 707 -36.82 -11.12 9.83
C HIS A 707 -36.30 -11.79 11.10
N CYS A 708 -37.03 -12.73 11.69
CA CYS A 708 -36.51 -13.57 12.77
C CYS A 708 -35.76 -14.77 12.21
N PHE A 709 -34.55 -15.03 12.75
CA PHE A 709 -33.74 -16.18 12.38
C PHE A 709 -33.04 -16.77 13.63
N PRO A 710 -33.81 -17.28 14.60
CA PRO A 710 -33.32 -17.69 15.92
C PRO A 710 -32.29 -18.83 15.84
N ILE A 711 -31.36 -18.86 16.80
CA ILE A 711 -30.31 -19.87 16.90
C ILE A 711 -30.78 -21.00 17.83
N LYS A 712 -30.96 -22.20 17.28
CA LYS A 712 -31.44 -23.38 18.01
C LYS A 712 -30.43 -23.86 19.07
N ILE A 713 -30.92 -24.11 20.29
CA ILE A 713 -30.15 -24.81 21.33
C ILE A 713 -30.46 -26.31 21.21
N GLU A 714 -29.43 -27.12 21.00
CA GLU A 714 -29.56 -28.56 20.86
C GLU A 714 -29.48 -29.29 22.20
N GLU A 715 -29.95 -30.54 22.24
CA GLU A 715 -29.79 -31.40 23.42
C GLU A 715 -28.30 -31.64 23.71
N GLY A 716 -27.91 -31.59 24.99
CA GLY A 716 -26.52 -31.74 25.39
C GLY A 716 -25.66 -30.46 25.32
N ASP A 717 -26.25 -29.28 25.07
CA ASP A 717 -25.52 -28.01 25.24
C ASP A 717 -24.95 -27.89 26.67
N PRO A 718 -23.68 -27.49 26.83
CA PRO A 718 -23.01 -27.51 28.13
C PRO A 718 -23.46 -26.39 29.08
N PHE A 719 -24.23 -25.40 28.61
CA PHE A 719 -24.57 -24.21 29.40
C PHE A 719 -26.06 -23.86 29.35
N PHE A 720 -26.66 -23.77 28.14
CA PHE A 720 -28.08 -23.42 27.98
C PHE A 720 -28.95 -24.68 27.96
N PRO A 721 -30.07 -24.74 28.70
CA PRO A 721 -30.96 -25.89 28.61
C PRO A 721 -31.65 -25.94 27.23
N ALA A 722 -31.73 -27.11 26.61
CA ALA A 722 -32.35 -27.26 25.27
C ALA A 722 -33.86 -26.95 25.23
N ARG A 723 -34.51 -26.89 26.40
CA ARG A 723 -35.93 -26.60 26.54
C ARG A 723 -36.17 -25.53 27.60
N GLU A 724 -37.21 -24.74 27.37
CA GLU A 724 -37.74 -23.79 28.35
C GLU A 724 -38.53 -24.52 29.46
N PRO A 725 -38.80 -23.89 30.62
CA PRO A 725 -39.59 -24.49 31.70
C PRO A 725 -40.98 -24.97 31.29
N ASN A 726 -41.54 -24.41 30.22
CA ASN A 726 -42.84 -24.81 29.64
C ASN A 726 -42.74 -25.98 28.64
N GLY A 727 -41.56 -26.59 28.48
CA GLY A 727 -41.32 -27.75 27.61
C GLY A 727 -41.04 -27.42 26.14
N LYS A 728 -41.21 -26.16 25.70
CA LYS A 728 -40.90 -25.73 24.33
C LYS A 728 -39.38 -25.75 24.05
N PRO A 729 -38.95 -25.98 22.80
CA PRO A 729 -37.55 -25.85 22.42
C PRO A 729 -37.03 -24.44 22.74
N ARG A 730 -35.79 -24.37 23.26
CA ARG A 730 -35.11 -23.10 23.53
C ARG A 730 -34.33 -22.65 22.29
N CYS A 731 -34.43 -21.36 21.98
CA CYS A 731 -33.58 -20.71 21.00
C CYS A 731 -32.94 -19.44 21.58
N MET A 732 -31.71 -19.16 21.14
CA MET A 732 -31.15 -17.82 21.30
C MET A 732 -31.78 -16.89 20.25
N PRO A 733 -32.22 -15.70 20.66
CA PRO A 733 -32.90 -14.80 19.78
C PRO A 733 -31.94 -14.12 18.80
N PHE A 734 -32.37 -14.01 17.55
CA PHE A 734 -31.58 -13.36 16.49
C PHE A 734 -32.51 -12.75 15.43
N ALA A 735 -32.30 -11.47 15.15
CA ALA A 735 -32.98 -10.74 14.08
C ALA A 735 -32.02 -10.48 12.92
N ARG A 736 -32.53 -10.66 11.69
CA ARG A 736 -31.81 -10.44 10.43
C ARG A 736 -31.43 -8.97 10.26
N SER A 737 -30.35 -8.70 9.54
CA SER A 737 -29.85 -7.36 9.28
C SER A 737 -30.74 -6.60 8.31
N LEU A 738 -30.76 -5.27 8.43
CA LEU A 738 -31.56 -4.38 7.61
C LEU A 738 -31.10 -4.37 6.14
N LEU A 739 -32.05 -4.25 5.22
CA LEU A 739 -31.83 -4.25 3.77
C LEU A 739 -31.37 -2.88 3.26
N ALA A 740 -30.48 -2.87 2.25
CA ALA A 740 -30.08 -1.67 1.52
C ALA A 740 -29.98 -1.86 0.00
N GLN A 741 -30.49 -2.96 -0.54
CA GLN A 741 -30.39 -3.22 -1.97
C GLN A 741 -31.03 -2.08 -2.78
N VAL A 742 -30.30 -1.60 -3.77
CA VAL A 742 -30.73 -0.51 -4.67
C VAL A 742 -31.14 -1.02 -6.05
N ASN A 743 -30.81 -2.27 -6.38
CA ASN A 743 -31.14 -2.93 -7.65
C ASN A 743 -32.02 -4.17 -7.41
N LEU A 744 -32.55 -4.74 -8.49
CA LEU A 744 -33.20 -6.05 -8.46
C LEU A 744 -32.17 -7.16 -8.24
N GLY A 745 -32.57 -8.26 -7.62
CA GLY A 745 -31.71 -9.41 -7.39
C GLY A 745 -31.57 -9.76 -5.90
N TYR A 746 -30.38 -10.21 -5.52
CA TYR A 746 -30.16 -10.77 -4.20
C TYR A 746 -30.14 -9.72 -3.08
N ARG A 747 -30.52 -10.16 -1.88
CA ARG A 747 -30.48 -9.42 -0.63
C ARG A 747 -29.08 -8.85 -0.37
N ASN A 748 -29.04 -7.54 -0.09
CA ASN A 748 -27.85 -6.84 0.36
C ASN A 748 -28.12 -6.00 1.61
N GLN A 749 -27.14 -5.98 2.53
CA GLN A 749 -27.27 -5.39 3.85
C GLN A 749 -26.69 -3.97 3.89
N LEU A 750 -27.25 -3.17 4.79
CA LEU A 750 -26.88 -1.77 4.99
C LEU A 750 -25.61 -1.61 5.84
N ASN A 751 -24.79 -0.61 5.53
CA ASN A 751 -23.84 0.00 6.44
C ASN A 751 -24.32 1.42 6.80
N GLN A 752 -24.51 1.71 8.09
CA GLN A 752 -24.98 3.02 8.55
C GLN A 752 -23.86 4.00 8.94
N LEU A 753 -22.60 3.59 8.74
CA LEU A 753 -21.40 4.42 8.91
C LEU A 753 -20.69 4.67 7.58
N THR A 754 -19.81 5.66 7.57
CA THR A 754 -18.85 5.87 6.48
C THR A 754 -17.92 4.66 6.37
N SER A 755 -17.44 4.35 5.17
CA SER A 755 -16.45 3.27 5.00
C SER A 755 -15.03 3.73 5.33
N PHE A 756 -14.78 5.04 5.30
CA PHE A 756 -13.45 5.63 5.45
C PHE A 756 -12.92 5.54 6.88
N LEU A 757 -11.60 5.52 7.02
CA LEU A 757 -10.91 5.69 8.30
C LEU A 757 -10.89 7.19 8.64
N ASP A 758 -12.03 7.73 9.08
CA ASP A 758 -12.27 9.16 9.26
C ASP A 758 -12.73 9.56 10.68
N ALA A 759 -12.53 8.66 11.64
CA ALA A 759 -12.86 8.85 13.04
C ALA A 759 -14.34 9.23 13.27
N SER A 760 -15.23 8.72 12.43
CA SER A 760 -16.68 8.87 12.57
C SER A 760 -17.19 8.37 13.92
N TYR A 761 -16.47 7.45 14.59
CA TYR A 761 -16.78 7.00 15.95
C TYR A 761 -16.71 8.12 17.02
N ILE A 762 -16.02 9.24 16.76
CA ILE A 762 -16.07 10.47 17.61
C ILE A 762 -16.75 11.66 16.93
N TYR A 763 -16.78 11.73 15.60
CA TYR A 763 -17.35 12.88 14.88
C TYR A 763 -18.79 12.67 14.37
N GLY A 764 -19.30 11.44 14.41
CA GLY A 764 -20.59 11.06 13.82
C GLY A 764 -20.52 10.89 12.30
N SER A 765 -21.56 10.28 11.73
CA SER A 765 -21.67 10.01 10.28
C SER A 765 -22.65 10.97 9.58
N THR A 766 -23.22 11.94 10.32
CA THR A 766 -24.09 12.99 9.79
C THR A 766 -23.72 14.35 10.37
N GLN A 767 -24.10 15.42 9.66
CA GLN A 767 -23.89 16.79 10.17
C GLN A 767 -24.62 17.04 11.49
N CYS A 768 -25.82 16.45 11.66
CA CYS A 768 -26.62 16.56 12.89
C CYS A 768 -25.90 15.94 14.09
N GLU A 769 -25.34 14.74 13.94
CA GLU A 769 -24.56 14.07 14.98
C GLU A 769 -23.32 14.89 15.34
N ALA A 770 -22.56 15.31 14.33
CA ALA A 770 -21.39 16.17 14.52
C ALA A 770 -21.73 17.46 15.28
N ASN A 771 -22.82 18.12 14.91
CA ASN A 771 -23.27 19.35 15.58
C ASN A 771 -23.62 19.09 17.05
N ARG A 772 -24.27 17.96 17.40
CA ARG A 772 -24.58 17.61 18.79
C ARG A 772 -23.35 17.32 19.63
N LEU A 773 -22.29 16.83 18.98
CA LEU A 773 -21.02 16.47 19.62
C LEU A 773 -20.06 17.66 19.74
N ARG A 774 -20.38 18.81 19.15
CA ARG A 774 -19.56 20.02 19.20
C ARG A 774 -19.92 20.92 20.35
N LEU A 775 -18.91 21.58 20.90
CA LEU A 775 -19.09 22.65 21.88
C LEU A 775 -19.49 23.98 21.21
N PHE A 776 -19.17 24.15 19.92
CA PHE A 776 -19.25 25.42 19.18
C PHE A 776 -18.50 26.58 19.86
N SER A 777 -17.42 26.23 20.55
CA SER A 777 -16.49 27.18 21.15
C SER A 777 -15.07 26.66 20.99
N ASP A 778 -14.16 27.54 20.55
CA ASP A 778 -12.74 27.26 20.28
C ASP A 778 -12.46 26.06 19.36
N GLY A 779 -13.43 25.65 18.54
CA GLY A 779 -13.35 24.49 17.66
C GLY A 779 -13.36 23.14 18.39
N LYS A 780 -13.83 23.09 19.64
CA LYS A 780 -13.78 21.88 20.49
C LYS A 780 -14.99 20.96 20.31
N LEU A 781 -14.78 19.69 20.58
CA LEU A 781 -15.85 18.73 20.91
C LEU A 781 -16.40 19.03 22.31
N ASN A 782 -17.68 18.77 22.50
CA ASN A 782 -18.35 18.83 23.79
C ASN A 782 -17.75 17.75 24.72
N PHE A 783 -17.73 18.01 26.02
CA PHE A 783 -17.18 17.09 27.02
C PHE A 783 -17.89 17.25 28.36
N THR A 784 -17.70 16.30 29.27
CA THR A 784 -18.15 16.43 30.67
C THR A 784 -16.95 16.48 31.60
N ASP A 785 -16.90 17.50 32.45
CA ASP A 785 -15.93 17.60 33.53
C ASP A 785 -16.48 16.86 34.77
N LEU A 786 -15.87 15.73 35.11
CA LEU A 786 -16.19 14.93 36.30
C LEU A 786 -15.35 15.33 37.53
N GLY A 787 -14.57 16.40 37.44
CA GLY A 787 -13.64 16.90 38.46
C GLY A 787 -12.32 16.13 38.53
N PHE A 788 -12.38 14.80 38.57
CA PHE A 788 -11.19 13.92 38.50
C PHE A 788 -10.88 13.44 37.08
N ASN A 789 -11.80 13.66 36.16
CA ASN A 789 -11.64 13.40 34.73
C ASN A 789 -12.22 14.63 34.02
N LYS A 790 -11.33 15.57 33.65
CA LYS A 790 -11.73 16.93 33.23
C LYS A 790 -12.35 17.00 31.84
N GLU A 791 -11.98 16.08 30.97
CA GLU A 791 -12.51 15.95 29.61
C GLU A 791 -12.92 14.49 29.38
N ALA A 792 -13.97 14.06 30.07
CA ALA A 792 -14.66 12.81 29.74
C ALA A 792 -15.59 13.04 28.55
N LEU A 793 -16.00 11.96 27.87
CA LEU A 793 -17.08 12.04 26.88
C LEU A 793 -18.32 12.73 27.47
N PRO A 794 -19.14 13.43 26.66
CA PRO A 794 -20.39 14.01 27.13
C PRO A 794 -21.32 12.96 27.74
N GLN A 795 -21.92 13.25 28.89
CA GLN A 795 -23.00 12.42 29.44
C GLN A 795 -24.31 12.66 28.68
N GLY A 796 -25.09 11.61 28.43
CA GLY A 796 -26.38 11.74 27.79
C GLY A 796 -27.22 10.46 27.80
N ASN A 797 -28.22 10.42 26.93
CA ASN A 797 -29.19 9.32 26.79
C ASN A 797 -29.17 8.68 25.39
N GLN A 798 -28.05 8.78 24.69
CA GLN A 798 -27.84 8.10 23.40
C GLN A 798 -27.91 6.57 23.58
N GLU A 799 -27.21 6.05 24.59
CA GLU A 799 -27.29 4.64 24.99
C GLU A 799 -28.64 4.36 25.67
N ARG A 800 -29.39 3.42 25.08
CA ARG A 800 -30.75 3.06 25.51
C ARG A 800 -30.76 1.95 26.55
N ASP A 801 -29.74 1.09 26.59
CA ASP A 801 -29.52 0.08 27.64
C ASP A 801 -28.44 0.53 28.63
N CYS A 802 -28.55 1.76 29.15
CA CYS A 802 -27.57 2.26 30.09
C CYS A 802 -27.74 1.56 31.46
N ARG A 803 -26.91 0.55 31.78
CA ARG A 803 -27.13 -0.29 32.97
C ARG A 803 -26.64 0.33 34.26
N SER A 804 -25.68 1.24 34.19
CA SER A 804 -25.13 1.95 35.34
C SER A 804 -26.18 2.74 36.11
N ILE A 805 -27.14 3.37 35.41
CA ILE A 805 -28.19 4.20 36.02
C ILE A 805 -29.22 3.39 36.81
N LEU A 806 -29.31 2.08 36.58
CA LEU A 806 -30.18 1.17 37.35
C LEU A 806 -29.69 1.03 38.80
N LYS A 807 -28.38 1.11 39.01
CA LYS A 807 -27.75 1.04 40.34
C LYS A 807 -27.36 2.42 40.87
N PHE A 808 -26.94 3.33 39.99
CA PHE A 808 -26.36 4.63 40.32
C PHE A 808 -26.85 5.72 39.35
N PRO A 809 -27.96 6.43 39.64
CA PRO A 809 -28.55 7.44 38.73
C PRO A 809 -27.61 8.55 38.25
N GLN A 810 -26.56 8.84 39.02
CA GLN A 810 -25.52 9.83 38.73
C GLN A 810 -24.43 9.34 37.77
N LYS A 811 -24.27 8.02 37.58
CA LYS A 811 -23.28 7.42 36.67
C LYS A 811 -23.92 7.19 35.31
N ARG A 812 -24.08 8.25 34.50
CA ARG A 812 -24.75 8.16 33.19
C ARG A 812 -23.85 7.55 32.11
N CYS A 813 -24.46 7.07 31.04
CA CYS A 813 -23.74 6.68 29.84
C CYS A 813 -23.28 7.89 29.04
N PHE A 814 -22.26 7.65 28.24
CA PHE A 814 -21.58 8.64 27.44
C PHE A 814 -22.16 8.73 26.03
N VAL A 815 -21.94 9.87 25.37
CA VAL A 815 -22.38 10.15 24.01
C VAL A 815 -21.15 10.30 23.13
N ALA A 816 -21.16 9.67 21.95
CA ALA A 816 -20.09 9.74 20.98
C ALA A 816 -20.65 9.71 19.53
N GLY A 817 -19.76 9.74 18.54
CA GLY A 817 -20.11 9.61 17.13
C GLY A 817 -20.70 8.24 16.78
N ASP A 818 -20.22 7.19 17.44
CA ASP A 818 -20.79 5.84 17.38
C ASP A 818 -21.53 5.50 18.69
N GLU A 819 -22.75 4.96 18.55
CA GLU A 819 -23.66 4.69 19.67
C GLU A 819 -23.15 3.56 20.59
N ARG A 820 -22.22 2.73 20.10
CA ARG A 820 -21.69 1.56 20.83
C ARG A 820 -20.56 1.91 21.78
N SER A 821 -20.22 3.19 21.95
CA SER A 821 -19.12 3.66 22.81
C SER A 821 -19.18 3.23 24.29
N ASN A 822 -20.36 2.81 24.78
CA ASN A 822 -20.57 2.31 26.14
C ASN A 822 -20.62 0.77 26.24
N GLU A 823 -20.43 0.04 25.13
CA GLU A 823 -20.54 -1.42 25.10
C GLU A 823 -19.65 -2.08 26.17
N GLN A 824 -18.44 -1.56 26.36
CA GLN A 824 -17.59 -1.92 27.49
C GLN A 824 -16.61 -0.78 27.87
N PRO A 825 -16.10 -0.73 29.12
CA PRO A 825 -15.33 0.43 29.63
C PRO A 825 -14.00 0.75 28.93
N GLY A 826 -13.27 -0.25 28.43
CA GLY A 826 -12.06 -0.05 27.63
C GLY A 826 -12.35 0.68 26.31
N LEU A 827 -13.49 0.43 25.67
CA LEU A 827 -13.93 1.15 24.47
C LEU A 827 -14.20 2.62 24.80
N THR A 828 -14.97 2.87 25.87
CA THR A 828 -15.21 4.23 26.38
C THR A 828 -13.90 4.97 26.69
N ALA A 829 -12.89 4.26 27.20
CA ALA A 829 -11.58 4.82 27.48
C ALA A 829 -10.91 5.38 26.20
N ILE A 830 -10.87 4.59 25.13
CA ILE A 830 -10.23 5.01 23.87
C ILE A 830 -11.03 6.11 23.14
N HIS A 831 -12.36 6.04 23.13
CA HIS A 831 -13.18 7.15 22.61
C HIS A 831 -12.85 8.48 23.30
N THR A 832 -12.64 8.45 24.62
CA THR A 832 -12.28 9.66 25.37
C THR A 832 -10.88 10.16 25.03
N ILE A 833 -9.90 9.27 24.83
CA ILE A 833 -8.54 9.66 24.44
C ILE A 833 -8.52 10.40 23.10
N PHE A 834 -9.26 9.93 22.10
CA PHE A 834 -9.33 10.61 20.80
C PHE A 834 -10.17 11.91 20.83
N LEU A 835 -11.14 12.03 21.74
CA LEU A 835 -11.82 13.31 22.01
C LEU A 835 -10.86 14.32 22.64
N ARG A 836 -10.10 13.91 23.66
CA ARG A 836 -9.10 14.75 24.33
C ARG A 836 -8.05 15.23 23.32
N GLU A 837 -7.59 14.36 22.41
CA GLU A 837 -6.63 14.74 21.38
C GLU A 837 -7.19 15.80 20.42
N HIS A 838 -8.46 15.67 20.00
CA HIS A 838 -9.11 16.71 19.21
C HIS A 838 -9.12 18.06 19.94
N ASN A 839 -9.55 18.07 21.20
CA ASN A 839 -9.63 19.30 22.00
C ASN A 839 -8.26 19.90 22.28
N ARG A 840 -7.22 19.06 22.45
CA ARG A 840 -5.82 19.47 22.58
C ARG A 840 -5.33 20.16 21.32
N ILE A 841 -5.53 19.55 20.15
CA ILE A 841 -5.15 20.13 18.85
C ILE A 841 -5.87 21.47 18.63
N ALA A 842 -7.19 21.52 18.84
CA ALA A 842 -7.98 22.74 18.69
C ALA A 842 -7.47 23.88 19.60
N ARG A 843 -7.14 23.56 20.86
CA ARG A 843 -6.56 24.52 21.83
C ARG A 843 -5.22 25.06 21.35
N VAL A 844 -4.32 24.21 20.86
CA VAL A 844 -2.99 24.63 20.37
C VAL A 844 -3.12 25.45 19.07
N LEU A 845 -3.98 25.03 18.13
CA LEU A 845 -4.23 25.79 16.91
C LEU A 845 -4.78 27.19 17.19
N LYS A 846 -5.67 27.33 18.18
CA LYS A 846 -6.22 28.63 18.60
C LYS A 846 -5.14 29.58 19.13
N GLN A 847 -4.09 29.08 19.77
CA GLN A 847 -3.02 29.91 20.34
C GLN A 847 -2.27 30.69 19.25
N PHE A 848 -1.98 30.07 18.11
CA PHE A 848 -1.24 30.70 17.02
C PHE A 848 -2.13 31.22 15.88
N ASN A 849 -3.35 30.71 15.74
CA ASN A 849 -4.36 31.16 14.78
C ASN A 849 -5.59 31.75 15.48
N ASN A 850 -5.40 32.76 16.34
CA ASN A 850 -6.47 33.32 17.18
C ASN A 850 -7.64 33.94 16.37
N PHE A 851 -7.42 34.26 15.10
CA PHE A 851 -8.38 34.80 14.14
C PHE A 851 -9.22 33.71 13.43
N TRP A 852 -8.87 32.43 13.56
CA TRP A 852 -9.70 31.35 13.01
C TRP A 852 -11.05 31.30 13.71
N SER A 853 -12.10 31.09 12.90
CA SER A 853 -13.44 30.82 13.37
C SER A 853 -13.50 29.46 14.08
N ASP A 854 -14.53 29.26 14.91
CA ASP A 854 -14.83 27.96 15.53
C ASP A 854 -14.85 26.83 14.49
N GLU A 855 -15.54 27.04 13.37
CA GLU A 855 -15.63 26.04 12.30
C GLU A 855 -14.26 25.67 11.72
N LYS A 856 -13.41 26.67 11.46
CA LYS A 856 -12.08 26.44 10.89
C LYS A 856 -11.19 25.66 11.87
N LEU A 857 -11.22 26.01 13.16
CA LEU A 857 -10.50 25.30 14.22
C LEU A 857 -10.96 23.85 14.32
N PHE A 858 -12.28 23.63 14.38
CA PHE A 858 -12.87 22.30 14.46
C PHE A 858 -12.46 21.43 13.27
N GLN A 859 -12.57 21.95 12.04
CA GLN A 859 -12.27 21.17 10.84
C GLN A 859 -10.77 20.85 10.69
N GLU A 860 -9.87 21.78 11.03
CA GLU A 860 -8.43 21.49 11.00
C GLU A 860 -8.03 20.53 12.13
N ALA A 861 -8.59 20.67 13.33
CA ALA A 861 -8.37 19.72 14.43
C ALA A 861 -8.88 18.32 14.07
N ARG A 862 -10.10 18.21 13.51
CA ARG A 862 -10.66 16.96 12.96
C ARG A 862 -9.75 16.37 11.90
N ARG A 863 -9.29 17.17 10.94
CA ARG A 863 -8.43 16.72 9.83
C ARG A 863 -7.06 16.21 10.30
N ILE A 864 -6.45 16.87 11.28
CA ILE A 864 -5.16 16.43 11.88
C ILE A 864 -5.37 15.14 12.68
N ASN A 865 -6.41 15.06 13.51
CA ASN A 865 -6.68 13.88 14.33
C ASN A 865 -6.96 12.64 13.45
N ILE A 866 -7.72 12.81 12.35
CA ILE A 866 -7.92 11.75 11.34
C ILE A 866 -6.58 11.33 10.70
N ALA A 867 -5.70 12.29 10.37
CA ALA A 867 -4.40 11.98 9.78
C ALA A 867 -3.47 11.24 10.76
N GLN A 868 -3.49 11.60 12.05
CA GLN A 868 -2.80 10.84 13.11
C GLN A 868 -3.33 9.42 13.20
N LEU A 869 -4.66 9.24 13.23
CA LEU A 869 -5.31 7.94 13.27
C LEU A 869 -4.91 7.08 12.07
N GLN A 870 -5.02 7.60 10.84
CA GLN A 870 -4.62 6.89 9.63
C GLN A 870 -3.13 6.49 9.67
N ASN A 871 -2.25 7.41 10.08
CA ASN A 871 -0.83 7.10 10.22
C ASN A 871 -0.60 5.96 11.24
N ILE A 872 -1.22 6.01 12.42
CA ILE A 872 -1.11 4.94 13.43
C ILE A 872 -1.62 3.60 12.90
N ILE A 873 -2.74 3.58 12.17
CA ILE A 873 -3.28 2.36 11.58
C ILE A 873 -2.28 1.73 10.62
N PHE A 874 -1.82 2.47 9.61
CA PHE A 874 -0.95 1.91 8.56
C PHE A 874 0.51 1.70 9.02
N LYS A 875 0.99 2.47 10.00
CA LYS A 875 2.38 2.43 10.49
C LYS A 875 2.58 1.49 11.67
N GLU A 876 1.62 1.38 12.59
CA GLU A 876 1.80 0.69 13.87
C GLU A 876 0.88 -0.53 14.01
N TRP A 877 -0.43 -0.39 13.75
CA TRP A 877 -1.41 -1.45 14.02
C TRP A 877 -1.47 -2.51 12.92
N LEU A 878 -1.60 -2.10 11.66
CA LEU A 878 -1.83 -3.00 10.53
C LEU A 878 -0.62 -3.92 10.23
N PRO A 879 0.66 -3.47 10.38
CA PRO A 879 1.81 -4.37 10.30
C PRO A 879 1.80 -5.49 11.33
N VAL A 880 1.27 -5.26 12.53
CA VAL A 880 1.14 -6.30 13.56
C VAL A 880 0.11 -7.35 13.12
N VAL A 881 -0.99 -6.91 12.53
CA VAL A 881 -2.06 -7.81 12.10
C VAL A 881 -1.67 -8.60 10.86
N LEU A 882 -1.21 -7.92 9.82
CA LEU A 882 -0.98 -8.50 8.49
C LEU A 882 0.43 -9.06 8.28
N GLY A 883 1.42 -8.59 9.04
CA GLY A 883 2.83 -8.86 8.79
C GLY A 883 3.35 -8.12 7.54
N CYS A 884 4.68 -8.04 7.41
CA CYS A 884 5.33 -7.28 6.35
C CYS A 884 4.96 -7.76 4.93
N GLU A 885 4.90 -9.08 4.71
CA GLU A 885 4.59 -9.67 3.39
C GLU A 885 3.22 -9.23 2.87
N ASN A 886 2.19 -9.24 3.73
CA ASN A 886 0.85 -8.80 3.30
C ASN A 886 0.75 -7.27 3.24
N MET A 887 1.43 -6.53 4.13
CA MET A 887 1.51 -5.07 4.03
C MET A 887 2.09 -4.62 2.68
N GLU A 888 3.10 -5.34 2.18
CA GLU A 888 3.70 -5.11 0.87
C GLU A 888 2.77 -5.55 -0.27
N LYS A 889 2.29 -6.80 -0.24
CA LYS A 889 1.37 -7.39 -1.24
C LYS A 889 0.18 -6.47 -1.55
N PHE A 890 -0.34 -5.78 -0.54
CA PHE A 890 -1.49 -4.90 -0.67
C PHE A 890 -1.13 -3.39 -0.77
N GLY A 891 0.15 -3.01 -0.80
CA GLY A 891 0.60 -1.62 -0.98
C GLY A 891 0.27 -0.70 0.20
N LEU A 892 0.28 -1.24 1.43
CA LEU A 892 -0.27 -0.61 2.63
C LEU A 892 0.75 0.23 3.40
N MET A 893 2.05 0.04 3.14
CA MET A 893 3.12 0.78 3.81
C MET A 893 3.01 2.30 3.60
N PRO A 894 3.05 3.13 4.66
CA PRO A 894 3.14 4.58 4.55
C PRO A 894 4.41 5.03 3.80
N GLN A 895 4.34 6.18 3.13
CA GLN A 895 5.51 6.79 2.51
C GLN A 895 6.46 7.34 3.59
N SER A 896 7.76 7.18 3.41
CA SER A 896 8.76 7.78 4.31
C SER A 896 8.98 9.27 4.03
N THR A 897 8.80 9.68 2.77
CA THR A 897 8.95 11.07 2.28
C THR A 897 8.03 11.31 1.09
N GLY A 898 7.75 12.58 0.77
CA GLY A 898 6.90 12.94 -0.38
C GLY A 898 5.42 12.62 -0.18
N TYR A 899 4.67 12.49 -1.28
CA TYR A 899 3.24 12.21 -1.29
C TYR A 899 2.93 10.83 -1.87
N PHE A 900 1.78 10.29 -1.49
CA PHE A 900 1.15 9.15 -2.13
C PHE A 900 0.48 9.59 -3.45
N GLU A 901 0.79 8.90 -4.54
CA GLU A 901 0.37 9.29 -5.91
C GLU A 901 -0.61 8.27 -6.55
N GLU A 902 -1.02 7.23 -5.83
CA GLU A 902 -1.84 6.12 -6.37
C GLU A 902 -3.33 6.21 -6.00
N TYR A 903 -3.87 7.41 -5.77
CA TYR A 903 -5.32 7.58 -5.60
C TYR A 903 -6.06 7.22 -6.89
N ASP A 904 -7.05 6.33 -6.81
CA ASP A 904 -7.85 5.84 -7.94
C ASP A 904 -9.31 6.27 -7.82
N ASP A 905 -9.75 7.16 -8.71
CA ASP A 905 -11.11 7.70 -8.76
C ASP A 905 -12.15 6.74 -9.37
N LYS A 906 -11.74 5.56 -9.84
CA LYS A 906 -12.64 4.47 -10.28
C LYS A 906 -12.80 3.39 -9.21
N CYS A 907 -11.98 3.42 -8.16
CA CYS A 907 -12.03 2.42 -7.11
C CYS A 907 -13.17 2.70 -6.11
N ASP A 908 -13.88 1.65 -5.72
CA ASP A 908 -14.91 1.68 -4.68
C ASP A 908 -14.31 1.32 -3.30
N PRO A 909 -14.31 2.24 -2.31
CA PRO A 909 -13.84 2.03 -0.94
C PRO A 909 -14.86 1.32 -0.04
N THR A 910 -16.10 1.07 -0.51
CA THR A 910 -17.19 0.52 0.30
C THR A 910 -16.77 -0.76 1.03
N ILE A 911 -17.17 -0.90 2.30
CA ILE A 911 -16.88 -2.10 3.09
C ILE A 911 -17.53 -3.34 2.45
N SER A 912 -16.78 -4.44 2.35
CA SER A 912 -17.32 -5.72 1.91
C SER A 912 -18.11 -6.44 3.00
N GLN A 913 -19.09 -7.22 2.58
CA GLN A 913 -19.89 -8.09 3.44
C GLN A 913 -19.00 -9.07 4.23
N GLU A 914 -18.00 -9.63 3.57
CA GLU A 914 -17.01 -10.54 4.15
C GLU A 914 -16.21 -9.87 5.27
N MET A 915 -15.80 -8.61 5.07
CA MET A 915 -15.07 -7.84 6.07
C MET A 915 -15.92 -7.63 7.32
N SER A 916 -17.14 -7.12 7.14
CA SER A 916 -18.07 -6.76 8.23
C SER A 916 -18.64 -7.95 9.01
N THR A 917 -18.86 -9.06 8.32
CA THR A 917 -19.59 -10.18 8.89
C THR A 917 -18.68 -11.25 9.47
N ALA A 918 -17.46 -11.39 8.95
CA ALA A 918 -16.56 -12.46 9.34
C ALA A 918 -15.13 -11.98 9.61
N ALA A 919 -14.45 -11.36 8.64
CA ALA A 919 -13.00 -11.17 8.72
C ALA A 919 -12.59 -10.24 9.87
N PHE A 920 -13.17 -9.05 9.98
CA PHE A 920 -12.78 -8.09 11.02
C PHE A 920 -13.28 -8.44 12.42
N ARG A 921 -14.08 -9.52 12.55
CA ARG A 921 -14.53 -10.09 13.83
C ARG A 921 -13.48 -10.96 14.52
N PHE A 922 -12.28 -11.08 13.93
CA PHE A 922 -11.15 -11.76 14.55
C PHE A 922 -10.77 -11.19 15.92
N GLY A 923 -11.03 -9.90 16.15
CA GLY A 923 -10.81 -9.26 17.45
C GLY A 923 -11.53 -9.95 18.61
N HIS A 924 -12.62 -10.69 18.34
CA HIS A 924 -13.35 -11.44 19.37
C HIS A 924 -12.55 -12.58 20.01
N THR A 925 -11.54 -13.13 19.32
CA THR A 925 -10.63 -14.15 19.88
C THR A 925 -9.59 -13.53 20.80
N LEU A 926 -9.30 -12.23 20.62
CA LEU A 926 -8.32 -11.49 21.41
C LEU A 926 -8.87 -10.96 22.75
N ILE A 927 -10.18 -11.06 22.97
CA ILE A 927 -10.89 -10.51 24.14
C ILE A 927 -10.56 -11.32 25.40
N ARG A 928 -10.16 -10.62 26.46
CA ARG A 928 -10.07 -11.20 27.80
C ARG A 928 -11.42 -11.16 28.52
N GLY A 929 -11.67 -12.14 29.39
CA GLY A 929 -12.84 -12.13 30.28
C GLY A 929 -12.82 -11.04 31.36
N VAL A 930 -11.66 -10.40 31.58
CA VAL A 930 -11.47 -9.31 32.53
C VAL A 930 -10.57 -8.22 31.95
N PHE A 931 -10.83 -6.97 32.33
CA PHE A 931 -9.98 -5.82 32.02
C PHE A 931 -9.17 -5.48 33.26
N ASN A 932 -7.85 -5.66 33.17
CA ASN A 932 -6.95 -5.37 34.29
C ASN A 932 -6.89 -3.86 34.55
N ARG A 933 -6.70 -3.49 35.83
CA ARG A 933 -6.45 -2.13 36.25
C ARG A 933 -5.01 -2.01 36.74
N MET A 934 -4.27 -1.07 36.18
CA MET A 934 -2.86 -0.81 36.54
C MET A 934 -2.68 0.64 36.97
N ASN A 935 -1.73 0.90 37.87
CA ASN A 935 -1.34 2.27 38.22
C ASN A 935 -0.32 2.84 37.21
N GLU A 936 0.12 4.08 37.45
CA GLU A 936 1.17 4.78 36.67
C GLU A 936 2.50 4.00 36.55
N GLY A 937 2.79 3.08 37.48
CA GLY A 937 3.98 2.24 37.47
C GLY A 937 3.78 0.86 36.82
N PHE A 938 2.67 0.64 36.10
CA PHE A 938 2.26 -0.66 35.53
C PHE A 938 2.13 -1.78 36.56
N GLN A 939 1.93 -1.44 37.83
CA GLN A 939 1.64 -2.42 38.87
C GLN A 939 0.13 -2.65 38.93
N ASN A 940 -0.30 -3.89 39.16
CA ASN A 940 -1.71 -4.21 39.38
C ASN A 940 -2.21 -3.45 40.60
N GLY A 941 -3.02 -2.42 40.37
CA GLY A 941 -3.34 -1.43 41.39
C GLY A 941 -4.60 -1.78 42.18
N THR A 942 -5.59 -2.42 41.55
CA THR A 942 -6.95 -2.61 42.10
C THR A 942 -7.69 -3.80 41.47
N GLN A 943 -8.91 -4.06 41.94
CA GLN A 943 -9.78 -5.11 41.42
C GLN A 943 -10.02 -4.93 39.91
N HIS A 944 -9.83 -6.00 39.14
CA HIS A 944 -10.08 -6.03 37.70
C HIS A 944 -11.58 -5.80 37.39
N VAL A 945 -11.85 -5.27 36.20
CA VAL A 945 -13.21 -5.09 35.70
C VAL A 945 -13.69 -6.39 35.06
N ASN A 946 -14.75 -7.00 35.61
CA ASN A 946 -15.32 -8.24 35.08
C ASN A 946 -16.22 -7.95 33.88
N LEU A 947 -15.82 -8.40 32.69
CA LEU A 947 -16.52 -8.06 31.44
C LEU A 947 -17.99 -8.54 31.45
N THR A 948 -18.27 -9.71 32.03
CA THR A 948 -19.63 -10.26 32.14
C THR A 948 -20.59 -9.34 32.89
N GLU A 949 -20.08 -8.52 33.81
CA GLU A 949 -20.89 -7.64 34.65
C GLU A 949 -20.97 -6.20 34.12
N THR A 950 -20.10 -5.82 33.17
CA THR A 950 -19.89 -4.41 32.79
C THR A 950 -20.26 -4.07 31.36
N PHE A 951 -20.92 -4.97 30.62
CA PHE A 951 -21.51 -4.60 29.33
C PHE A 951 -22.56 -3.49 29.50
N SER A 952 -22.44 -2.41 28.73
CA SER A 952 -23.30 -1.22 28.82
C SER A 952 -23.35 -0.57 30.22
N ASP A 953 -22.33 -0.82 31.06
CA ASP A 953 -22.18 -0.23 32.39
C ASP A 953 -20.85 0.54 32.47
N PRO A 954 -20.87 1.87 32.27
CA PRO A 954 -19.67 2.71 32.37
C PRO A 954 -19.25 3.01 33.82
N SER A 955 -19.87 2.40 34.84
CA SER A 955 -19.51 2.62 36.25
C SER A 955 -18.01 2.54 36.55
N PRO A 956 -17.23 1.63 35.92
CA PRO A 956 -15.78 1.57 36.08
C PRO A 956 -15.01 2.86 35.73
N ILE A 957 -15.56 3.69 34.84
CA ILE A 957 -14.99 5.00 34.44
C ILE A 957 -15.16 6.05 35.54
N TYR A 958 -16.16 5.88 36.42
CA TYR A 958 -16.45 6.82 37.51
C TYR A 958 -15.71 6.50 38.83
N GLU A 959 -15.05 5.35 38.92
CA GLU A 959 -14.47 4.84 40.17
C GLU A 959 -13.09 5.44 40.46
N LYS A 960 -13.08 6.71 40.90
CA LYS A 960 -11.83 7.44 41.22
C LYS A 960 -10.89 6.67 42.15
N ASN A 961 -11.43 6.09 43.23
CA ASN A 961 -10.63 5.34 44.22
C ASN A 961 -9.99 4.08 43.65
N LEU A 962 -10.47 3.59 42.50
CA LEU A 962 -9.90 2.44 41.80
C LEU A 962 -9.05 2.82 40.59
N GLY A 963 -8.76 4.11 40.42
CA GLY A 963 -7.98 4.66 39.30
C GLY A 963 -8.79 4.91 38.02
N HIS A 964 -10.13 4.83 38.09
CA HIS A 964 -11.07 5.19 37.01
C HIS A 964 -10.62 4.70 35.61
N MET A 965 -10.86 5.49 34.57
CA MET A 965 -10.42 5.22 33.19
C MET A 965 -8.91 5.03 33.04
N GLU A 966 -8.10 5.81 33.76
CA GLU A 966 -6.64 5.82 33.58
C GLU A 966 -6.07 4.43 33.92
N SER A 967 -6.57 3.80 34.98
CA SER A 967 -6.14 2.45 35.34
C SER A 967 -6.51 1.38 34.31
N ILE A 968 -7.65 1.54 33.63
CA ILE A 968 -8.09 0.62 32.55
C ILE A 968 -7.19 0.83 31.33
N LEU A 969 -6.90 2.08 30.98
CA LEU A 969 -5.98 2.44 29.90
C LEU A 969 -4.60 1.84 30.11
N MET A 970 -4.02 2.02 31.30
CA MET A 970 -2.74 1.38 31.68
C MET A 970 -2.82 -0.15 31.62
N GLY A 971 -3.95 -0.72 32.02
CA GLY A 971 -4.22 -2.15 31.86
C GLY A 971 -4.20 -2.61 30.41
N LEU A 972 -4.80 -1.87 29.48
CA LEU A 972 -4.82 -2.21 28.06
C LEU A 972 -3.42 -2.28 27.45
N ILE A 973 -2.53 -1.35 27.81
CA ILE A 973 -1.15 -1.31 27.31
C ILE A 973 -0.16 -2.15 28.13
N GLY A 974 -0.53 -2.58 29.33
CA GLY A 974 0.36 -3.26 30.28
C GLY A 974 0.20 -4.78 30.35
N VAL A 975 -0.83 -5.35 29.70
CA VAL A 975 -1.12 -6.79 29.76
C VAL A 975 -1.25 -7.39 28.38
N ASN A 976 -0.94 -8.68 28.28
CA ASN A 976 -1.10 -9.46 27.07
C ASN A 976 -2.56 -9.53 26.63
N SER A 977 -2.81 -9.54 25.31
CA SER A 977 -4.09 -9.97 24.74
C SER A 977 -4.26 -11.49 24.86
N MET A 978 -5.48 -11.99 24.60
CA MET A 978 -5.62 -13.41 24.26
C MET A 978 -4.90 -13.69 22.92
N ALA A 979 -4.52 -14.95 22.69
CA ALA A 979 -3.93 -15.40 21.44
C ALA A 979 -4.96 -15.36 20.30
N PHE A 980 -4.48 -15.17 19.07
CA PHE A 980 -5.32 -15.42 17.90
C PHE A 980 -5.38 -16.93 17.67
N ASP A 981 -6.51 -17.51 18.04
CA ASP A 981 -6.85 -18.90 17.79
C ASP A 981 -8.37 -19.05 17.62
N ARG A 982 -8.85 -20.29 17.55
CA ARG A 982 -10.30 -20.57 17.46
C ARG A 982 -11.03 -20.38 18.79
N HIS A 983 -10.37 -20.17 19.92
CA HIS A 983 -10.98 -20.16 21.24
C HIS A 983 -11.51 -18.78 21.62
N ILE A 984 -12.67 -18.75 22.27
CA ILE A 984 -13.33 -17.49 22.65
C ILE A 984 -13.85 -17.61 24.09
N VAL A 985 -13.53 -16.60 24.90
CA VAL A 985 -13.81 -16.58 26.34
C VAL A 985 -15.30 -16.64 26.67
N SER A 986 -15.65 -17.33 27.75
CA SER A 986 -17.04 -17.52 28.20
C SER A 986 -17.79 -16.21 28.44
N ALA A 987 -17.09 -15.12 28.76
CA ALA A 987 -17.69 -13.80 29.00
C ALA A 987 -18.51 -13.30 27.80
N VAL A 988 -18.07 -13.55 26.57
CA VAL A 988 -18.79 -13.21 25.33
C VAL A 988 -19.46 -14.43 24.67
N ARG A 989 -19.03 -15.65 25.01
CA ARG A 989 -19.59 -16.90 24.45
C ARG A 989 -20.86 -17.38 25.16
N ASN A 990 -21.03 -17.10 26.44
CA ASN A 990 -22.21 -17.53 27.21
C ASN A 990 -22.92 -16.37 27.91
N HIS A 991 -22.21 -15.27 28.17
CA HIS A 991 -22.69 -14.19 29.02
C HIS A 991 -22.78 -12.83 28.32
N LEU A 992 -22.72 -12.78 26.98
CA LEU A 992 -22.84 -11.52 26.25
C LEU A 992 -24.18 -10.85 26.59
N PHE A 993 -24.12 -9.65 27.16
CA PHE A 993 -25.29 -8.91 27.66
C PHE A 993 -26.17 -9.68 28.65
N ALA A 994 -25.66 -10.70 29.34
CA ALA A 994 -26.42 -11.39 30.38
C ALA A 994 -26.88 -10.40 31.46
N ARG A 995 -28.05 -10.65 32.04
CA ARG A 995 -28.51 -9.87 33.19
C ARG A 995 -27.69 -10.23 34.42
N PRO A 996 -27.38 -9.25 35.28
CA PRO A 996 -26.84 -9.53 36.60
C PRO A 996 -27.73 -10.51 37.37
N GLY A 997 -27.14 -11.63 37.84
CA GLY A 997 -27.87 -12.67 38.59
C GLY A 997 -28.71 -13.63 37.75
N ALA A 998 -28.81 -13.49 36.43
CA ALA A 998 -29.52 -14.43 35.55
C ALA A 998 -28.65 -14.87 34.36
N PRO A 999 -27.66 -15.75 34.58
CA PRO A 999 -26.61 -16.07 33.60
C PRO A 999 -27.15 -16.69 32.31
N LEU A 1000 -28.28 -17.41 32.35
CA LEU A 1000 -28.90 -18.03 31.18
C LEU A 1000 -29.57 -17.02 30.23
N THR A 1001 -29.58 -15.72 30.55
CA THR A 1001 -30.19 -14.68 29.69
C THR A 1001 -29.21 -14.07 28.69
N GLY A 1002 -27.93 -14.46 28.75
CA GLY A 1002 -26.89 -14.00 27.84
C GLY A 1002 -26.99 -14.61 26.44
N LEU A 1003 -26.20 -14.03 25.52
CA LEU A 1003 -26.01 -14.51 24.16
C LEU A 1003 -24.62 -15.13 23.98
N ASP A 1004 -24.47 -15.82 22.84
CA ASP A 1004 -23.20 -16.38 22.36
C ASP A 1004 -22.71 -15.57 21.15
N LEU A 1005 -21.67 -14.76 21.34
CA LEU A 1005 -21.11 -13.90 20.29
C LEU A 1005 -20.59 -14.69 19.07
N PRO A 1006 -19.78 -15.77 19.21
CA PRO A 1006 -19.42 -16.64 18.09
C PRO A 1006 -20.63 -17.18 17.32
N ALA A 1007 -21.67 -17.66 18.02
CA ALA A 1007 -22.87 -18.17 17.38
C ALA A 1007 -23.62 -17.05 16.64
N VAL A 1008 -23.69 -15.84 17.21
CA VAL A 1008 -24.23 -14.65 16.53
C VAL A 1008 -23.42 -14.31 15.27
N ASN A 1009 -22.09 -14.41 15.29
CA ASN A 1009 -21.24 -14.15 14.11
C ASN A 1009 -21.50 -15.16 12.99
N ILE A 1010 -21.58 -16.45 13.32
CA ILE A 1010 -21.89 -17.53 12.36
C ILE A 1010 -23.29 -17.32 11.77
N GLN A 1011 -24.29 -17.08 12.62
CA GLN A 1011 -25.66 -16.84 12.20
C GLN A 1011 -25.78 -15.58 11.32
N ARG A 1012 -25.02 -14.52 11.64
CA ARG A 1012 -24.92 -13.30 10.84
C ARG A 1012 -24.27 -13.57 9.48
N GLY A 1013 -23.26 -14.43 9.41
CA GLY A 1013 -22.67 -14.91 8.14
C GLY A 1013 -23.72 -15.56 7.23
N ARG A 1014 -24.56 -16.43 7.79
CA ARG A 1014 -25.65 -17.10 7.07
C ARG A 1014 -26.77 -16.12 6.65
N ASP A 1015 -27.11 -15.16 7.50
CA ASP A 1015 -28.05 -14.08 7.19
C ASP A 1015 -27.56 -13.16 6.06
N HIS A 1016 -26.25 -12.91 5.99
CA HIS A 1016 -25.63 -12.07 4.97
C HIS A 1016 -25.32 -12.80 3.66
N GLY A 1017 -25.63 -14.11 3.59
CA GLY A 1017 -25.35 -14.94 2.43
C GLY A 1017 -23.85 -15.11 2.15
N ILE A 1018 -23.00 -15.07 3.19
CA ILE A 1018 -21.56 -15.29 3.05
C ILE A 1018 -21.32 -16.74 2.63
N ARG A 1019 -20.46 -16.96 1.63
CA ARG A 1019 -20.12 -18.32 1.18
C ARG A 1019 -19.34 -19.10 2.23
N GLY A 1020 -19.28 -20.42 2.05
CA GLY A 1020 -18.41 -21.26 2.86
C GLY A 1020 -16.94 -20.87 2.72
N TYR A 1021 -16.16 -21.09 3.78
CA TYR A 1021 -14.74 -20.75 3.91
C TYR A 1021 -13.89 -21.19 2.69
N ASN A 1022 -14.15 -22.38 2.14
CA ASN A 1022 -13.37 -22.92 1.02
C ASN A 1022 -13.47 -22.09 -0.27
N ALA A 1023 -14.57 -21.35 -0.46
CA ALA A 1023 -14.72 -20.43 -1.60
C ALA A 1023 -13.74 -19.25 -1.49
N TYR A 1024 -13.55 -18.73 -0.28
CA TYR A 1024 -12.64 -17.62 0.00
C TYR A 1024 -11.18 -18.06 0.03
N ARG A 1025 -10.88 -19.29 0.50
CA ARG A 1025 -9.55 -19.90 0.31
C ARG A 1025 -9.13 -19.83 -1.15
N LYS A 1026 -9.99 -20.32 -2.04
CA LYS A 1026 -9.74 -20.34 -3.48
C LYS A 1026 -9.57 -18.94 -4.05
N TRP A 1027 -10.43 -18.00 -3.66
CA TRP A 1027 -10.34 -16.61 -4.10
C TRP A 1027 -9.03 -15.94 -3.64
N CYS A 1028 -8.56 -16.25 -2.43
CA CYS A 1028 -7.29 -15.80 -1.88
C CYS A 1028 -6.05 -16.54 -2.45
N GLY A 1029 -6.23 -17.44 -3.42
CA GLY A 1029 -5.15 -18.16 -4.08
C GLY A 1029 -4.68 -19.42 -3.35
N LEU A 1030 -5.37 -19.87 -2.30
CA LEU A 1030 -5.08 -21.11 -1.60
C LEU A 1030 -5.72 -22.31 -2.32
N ARG A 1031 -5.17 -23.51 -2.06
CA ARG A 1031 -5.73 -24.76 -2.59
C ARG A 1031 -7.13 -25.01 -2.02
N GLU A 1032 -8.08 -25.28 -2.91
CA GLU A 1032 -9.43 -25.72 -2.56
C GLU A 1032 -9.37 -27.08 -1.88
N ALA A 1033 -9.91 -27.16 -0.65
CA ALA A 1033 -9.95 -28.40 0.12
C ALA A 1033 -11.07 -29.31 -0.39
N ARG A 1034 -10.79 -30.60 -0.61
CA ARG A 1034 -11.80 -31.59 -1.04
C ARG A 1034 -12.28 -32.48 0.10
N LYS A 1035 -11.51 -32.54 1.18
CA LYS A 1035 -11.77 -33.27 2.42
C LYS A 1035 -11.17 -32.51 3.59
N PHE A 1036 -11.64 -32.77 4.82
CA PHE A 1036 -11.15 -32.05 6.01
C PHE A 1036 -9.62 -32.15 6.19
N SER A 1037 -9.03 -33.31 5.94
CA SER A 1037 -7.56 -33.48 6.01
C SER A 1037 -6.75 -32.56 5.08
N ASP A 1038 -7.34 -32.02 4.01
CA ASP A 1038 -6.66 -31.05 3.13
C ASP A 1038 -6.39 -29.71 3.84
N LEU A 1039 -7.14 -29.38 4.89
CA LEU A 1039 -7.01 -28.13 5.66
C LEU A 1039 -5.77 -28.08 6.56
N ARG A 1040 -5.06 -29.20 6.73
CA ARG A 1040 -3.82 -29.28 7.52
C ARG A 1040 -2.66 -28.50 6.92
N ASP A 1041 -2.82 -27.96 5.72
CA ASP A 1041 -1.86 -27.05 5.11
C ASP A 1041 -1.79 -25.69 5.82
N VAL A 1042 -2.87 -25.27 6.47
CA VAL A 1042 -2.95 -23.99 7.20
C VAL A 1042 -3.58 -24.11 8.59
N MET A 1043 -4.10 -25.27 8.99
CA MET A 1043 -4.75 -25.49 10.30
C MET A 1043 -4.07 -26.61 11.10
N ASN A 1044 -4.08 -26.48 12.43
CA ASN A 1044 -3.63 -27.54 13.33
C ASN A 1044 -4.59 -28.76 13.29
N ALA A 1045 -4.08 -29.95 13.58
CA ALA A 1045 -4.85 -31.20 13.53
C ALA A 1045 -6.12 -31.15 14.40
N ASP A 1046 -6.02 -30.52 15.57
CA ASP A 1046 -7.12 -30.42 16.54
C ASP A 1046 -8.24 -29.52 16.01
N ALA A 1047 -7.90 -28.45 15.30
CA ALA A 1047 -8.87 -27.55 14.66
C ALA A 1047 -9.59 -28.25 13.50
N VAL A 1048 -8.85 -29.00 12.66
CA VAL A 1048 -9.44 -29.81 11.60
C VAL A 1048 -10.40 -30.85 12.17
N THR A 1049 -10.00 -31.54 13.25
CA THR A 1049 -10.84 -32.54 13.93
C THR A 1049 -12.11 -31.91 14.52
N ALA A 1050 -11.99 -30.72 15.12
CA ALA A 1050 -13.14 -29.99 15.63
C ALA A 1050 -14.14 -29.66 14.51
N LEU A 1051 -13.66 -29.16 13.36
CA LEU A 1051 -14.51 -28.85 12.20
C LEU A 1051 -15.16 -30.10 11.59
N GLU A 1052 -14.42 -31.19 11.44
CA GLU A 1052 -14.90 -32.49 10.95
C GLU A 1052 -15.99 -33.10 11.85
N THR A 1053 -15.96 -32.79 13.15
CA THR A 1053 -16.98 -33.27 14.12
C THR A 1053 -18.33 -32.56 13.97
N VAL A 1054 -18.35 -31.32 13.45
CA VAL A 1054 -19.58 -30.52 13.34
C VAL A 1054 -20.13 -30.41 11.92
N TYR A 1055 -19.28 -30.28 10.90
CA TYR A 1055 -19.71 -30.12 9.51
C TYR A 1055 -19.70 -31.46 8.77
N SER A 1056 -20.72 -31.72 7.95
CA SER A 1056 -20.79 -32.91 7.09
C SER A 1056 -19.78 -32.87 5.95
N HIS A 1057 -19.58 -31.69 5.35
CA HIS A 1057 -18.68 -31.49 4.22
C HIS A 1057 -17.78 -30.26 4.40
N VAL A 1058 -16.57 -30.29 3.83
CA VAL A 1058 -15.58 -29.20 3.97
C VAL A 1058 -16.05 -27.85 3.38
N ASN A 1059 -16.92 -27.90 2.37
CA ASN A 1059 -17.54 -26.70 1.77
C ASN A 1059 -18.63 -26.08 2.65
N ASP A 1060 -19.08 -26.78 3.70
CA ASP A 1060 -20.10 -26.26 4.61
C ASP A 1060 -19.54 -25.38 5.72
N ILE A 1061 -18.22 -25.39 5.93
CA ILE A 1061 -17.56 -24.58 6.95
C ILE A 1061 -17.90 -23.11 6.72
N ASP A 1062 -18.59 -22.49 7.67
CA ASP A 1062 -18.92 -21.06 7.59
C ASP A 1062 -17.61 -20.23 7.62
N LEU A 1063 -17.60 -19.05 6.98
CA LEU A 1063 -16.36 -18.28 6.82
C LEU A 1063 -15.67 -17.98 8.15
N PHE A 1064 -16.40 -17.46 9.15
CA PHE A 1064 -15.87 -17.10 10.47
C PHE A 1064 -15.14 -18.25 11.19
N PRO A 1065 -15.76 -19.42 11.47
CA PRO A 1065 -15.06 -20.52 12.13
C PRO A 1065 -13.89 -21.08 11.31
N GLY A 1066 -13.98 -21.02 9.98
CA GLY A 1066 -12.88 -21.41 9.09
C GLY A 1066 -11.65 -20.53 9.26
N ILE A 1067 -11.78 -19.21 9.12
CA ILE A 1067 -10.65 -18.27 9.19
C ILE A 1067 -10.06 -18.13 10.61
N MET A 1068 -10.86 -18.31 11.68
CA MET A 1068 -10.35 -18.35 13.06
C MET A 1068 -9.56 -19.62 13.37
N SER A 1069 -9.74 -20.68 12.58
CA SER A 1069 -9.06 -21.96 12.77
C SER A 1069 -7.73 -22.07 12.02
N GLU A 1070 -7.39 -21.06 11.21
CA GLU A 1070 -6.10 -20.97 10.53
C GLU A 1070 -4.98 -20.62 11.51
N THR A 1071 -3.81 -21.20 11.29
CA THR A 1071 -2.58 -20.83 11.98
C THR A 1071 -2.05 -19.49 11.45
N PRO A 1072 -1.52 -18.60 12.32
CA PRO A 1072 -0.91 -17.35 11.89
C PRO A 1072 0.17 -17.54 10.83
N THR A 1073 0.19 -16.67 9.83
CA THR A 1073 1.31 -16.61 8.87
C THR A 1073 2.56 -16.01 9.52
N ARG A 1074 3.75 -16.32 9.01
CA ARG A 1074 5.00 -15.86 9.62
C ARG A 1074 5.05 -14.33 9.70
N GLY A 1075 5.18 -13.82 10.93
CA GLY A 1075 5.28 -12.38 11.17
C GLY A 1075 3.93 -11.63 11.16
N ALA A 1076 2.82 -12.32 10.94
CA ALA A 1076 1.47 -11.78 11.05
C ALA A 1076 0.76 -12.35 12.29
N LEU A 1077 -0.26 -11.65 12.79
CA LEU A 1077 -1.15 -12.18 13.82
C LEU A 1077 -2.10 -13.24 13.25
N VAL A 1078 -2.50 -13.09 11.98
CA VAL A 1078 -3.62 -13.82 11.39
C VAL A 1078 -3.20 -14.84 10.32
N GLY A 1079 -4.08 -15.80 10.06
CA GLY A 1079 -3.92 -16.79 9.00
C GLY A 1079 -4.04 -16.21 7.58
N PRO A 1080 -3.66 -16.98 6.55
CA PRO A 1080 -3.51 -16.48 5.19
C PRO A 1080 -4.81 -15.99 4.54
N THR A 1081 -5.96 -16.64 4.79
CA THR A 1081 -7.24 -16.20 4.22
C THR A 1081 -7.70 -14.92 4.90
N LEU A 1082 -7.53 -14.82 6.22
CA LEU A 1082 -7.89 -13.62 6.97
C LEU A 1082 -7.01 -12.42 6.57
N ALA A 1083 -5.69 -12.63 6.44
CA ALA A 1083 -4.77 -11.59 5.98
C ALA A 1083 -5.14 -11.07 4.58
N CYS A 1084 -5.53 -11.98 3.68
CA CYS A 1084 -5.98 -11.64 2.33
C CYS A 1084 -7.24 -10.76 2.34
N LEU A 1085 -8.26 -11.09 3.13
CA LEU A 1085 -9.51 -10.33 3.20
C LEU A 1085 -9.32 -8.96 3.84
N ILE A 1086 -8.57 -8.87 4.94
CA ILE A 1086 -8.25 -7.59 5.59
C ILE A 1086 -7.39 -6.73 4.67
N GLY A 1087 -6.37 -7.31 4.04
CA GLY A 1087 -5.46 -6.61 3.13
C GLY A 1087 -6.18 -6.01 1.92
N GLU A 1088 -7.12 -6.74 1.31
CA GLU A 1088 -7.91 -6.22 0.19
C GLU A 1088 -8.80 -5.05 0.59
N GLN A 1089 -9.47 -5.11 1.74
CA GLN A 1089 -10.29 -3.99 2.21
C GLN A 1089 -9.41 -2.77 2.56
N MET A 1090 -8.32 -2.97 3.30
CA MET A 1090 -7.44 -1.87 3.72
C MET A 1090 -6.75 -1.20 2.53
N GLN A 1091 -6.44 -1.95 1.47
CA GLN A 1091 -5.91 -1.39 0.22
C GLN A 1091 -6.90 -0.41 -0.39
N ARG A 1092 -8.19 -0.75 -0.40
CA ARG A 1092 -9.22 0.15 -0.92
C ARG A 1092 -9.38 1.40 -0.07
N LEU A 1093 -9.35 1.26 1.25
CA LEU A 1093 -9.45 2.40 2.16
C LEU A 1093 -8.26 3.35 2.07
N LYS A 1094 -7.13 2.90 1.54
CA LYS A 1094 -5.96 3.73 1.21
C LYS A 1094 -6.04 4.32 -0.21
N LYS A 1095 -6.21 3.47 -1.23
CA LYS A 1095 -6.14 3.85 -2.66
C LYS A 1095 -7.35 4.63 -3.13
N CYS A 1096 -8.51 4.42 -2.52
CA CYS A 1096 -9.79 4.88 -3.04
C CYS A 1096 -10.37 6.02 -2.19
N ASP A 1097 -9.58 6.50 -1.23
CA ASP A 1097 -9.88 7.63 -0.37
C ASP A 1097 -9.16 8.89 -0.85
N ARG A 1098 -9.91 9.83 -1.42
CA ARG A 1098 -9.39 11.10 -1.92
C ARG A 1098 -8.63 11.87 -0.85
N PHE A 1099 -9.05 11.74 0.40
CA PHE A 1099 -8.52 12.50 1.52
C PHE A 1099 -7.51 11.69 2.37
N TYR A 1100 -7.06 10.51 1.91
CA TYR A 1100 -5.98 9.77 2.56
C TYR A 1100 -4.81 10.72 2.86
N TYR A 1101 -4.30 10.70 4.09
CA TYR A 1101 -3.48 11.81 4.60
C TYR A 1101 -2.21 12.11 3.79
N GLU A 1102 -1.67 11.12 3.06
CA GLU A 1102 -0.47 11.30 2.22
C GLU A 1102 -0.77 11.76 0.79
N ASN A 1103 -2.03 11.90 0.37
CA ASN A 1103 -2.40 12.13 -1.02
C ASN A 1103 -1.84 13.47 -1.58
N ASN A 1104 -1.53 13.50 -2.88
CA ASN A 1104 -0.85 14.62 -3.56
C ASN A 1104 -1.80 15.69 -4.12
N LEU A 1105 -3.10 15.57 -3.92
CA LEU A 1105 -4.12 16.43 -4.54
C LEU A 1105 -4.00 17.89 -4.06
N PRO A 1106 -3.71 18.86 -4.95
CA PRO A 1106 -3.32 20.23 -4.54
C PRO A 1106 -4.31 20.95 -3.63
N MET A 1107 -5.62 20.76 -3.84
CA MET A 1107 -6.65 21.47 -3.09
C MET A 1107 -6.86 20.94 -1.66
N ILE A 1108 -6.38 19.73 -1.36
CA ILE A 1108 -6.69 19.03 -0.11
C ILE A 1108 -5.48 18.41 0.59
N ARG A 1109 -4.29 18.38 -0.04
CA ARG A 1109 -3.07 17.81 0.53
C ARG A 1109 -2.63 18.58 1.77
N PHE A 1110 -1.90 17.92 2.66
CA PHE A 1110 -1.10 18.63 3.66
C PHE A 1110 0.15 19.20 2.98
N THR A 1111 0.73 20.28 3.54
CA THR A 1111 2.04 20.74 3.05
C THR A 1111 3.13 19.70 3.38
N PRO A 1112 4.31 19.73 2.72
CA PRO A 1112 5.37 18.78 3.03
C PRO A 1112 5.80 18.81 4.50
N ASP A 1113 5.85 20.00 5.10
CA ASP A 1113 6.18 20.18 6.52
C ASP A 1113 5.10 19.57 7.41
N GLN A 1114 3.82 19.85 7.12
CA GLN A 1114 2.69 19.27 7.86
C GLN A 1114 2.69 17.75 7.79
N LEU A 1115 2.96 17.18 6.61
CA LEU A 1115 3.00 15.74 6.40
C LEU A 1115 4.18 15.09 7.12
N ALA A 1116 5.34 15.74 7.14
CA ALA A 1116 6.51 15.29 7.91
C ALA A 1116 6.20 15.25 9.42
N GLU A 1117 5.45 16.23 9.93
CA GLU A 1117 4.99 16.21 11.31
C GLU A 1117 3.99 15.08 11.57
N ILE A 1118 2.95 14.91 10.74
CA ILE A 1118 1.95 13.84 10.91
C ILE A 1118 2.60 12.45 10.98
N ARG A 1119 3.66 12.18 10.20
CA ARG A 1119 4.38 10.90 10.21
C ARG A 1119 5.06 10.57 11.55
N LYS A 1120 5.27 11.56 12.41
CA LYS A 1120 5.78 11.38 13.78
C LYS A 1120 4.70 10.86 14.74
N ALA A 1121 3.41 10.97 14.39
CA ALA A 1121 2.32 10.50 15.24
C ALA A 1121 2.51 9.02 15.61
N SER A 1122 2.30 8.72 16.89
CA SER A 1122 2.26 7.38 17.45
C SER A 1122 1.13 7.28 18.47
N MET A 1123 0.58 6.08 18.66
CA MET A 1123 -0.44 5.88 19.69
C MET A 1123 0.12 6.14 21.10
N ALA A 1124 1.40 5.83 21.32
CA ALA A 1124 2.11 6.16 22.55
C ALA A 1124 2.10 7.65 22.85
N ARG A 1125 2.41 8.50 21.85
CA ARG A 1125 2.39 9.95 22.04
C ARG A 1125 0.99 10.49 22.31
N ILE A 1126 -0.03 9.99 21.60
CA ILE A 1126 -1.42 10.39 21.87
C ILE A 1126 -1.80 10.05 23.32
N ILE A 1127 -1.41 8.88 23.82
CA ILE A 1127 -1.68 8.51 25.22
C ILE A 1127 -0.92 9.43 26.19
N CYS A 1128 0.37 9.71 25.96
CA CYS A 1128 1.16 10.64 26.79
C CYS A 1128 0.51 12.03 26.92
N GLU A 1129 -0.03 12.56 25.83
CA GLU A 1129 -0.65 13.88 25.81
C GLU A 1129 -2.03 13.94 26.50
N ASN A 1130 -2.69 12.78 26.60
CA ASN A 1130 -4.11 12.70 26.95
C ASN A 1130 -4.39 11.79 28.16
N SER A 1131 -3.38 11.29 28.87
CA SER A 1131 -3.49 10.45 30.07
C SER A 1131 -2.79 11.11 31.26
N GLU A 1132 -3.37 10.97 32.45
CA GLU A 1132 -2.77 11.45 33.69
C GLU A 1132 -1.77 10.43 34.28
N TYR A 1133 -1.86 9.14 33.91
CA TYR A 1133 -1.00 8.07 34.43
C TYR A 1133 0.20 7.76 33.52
N ALA A 1134 0.10 8.02 32.21
CA ALA A 1134 1.14 7.68 31.26
C ALA A 1134 2.33 8.64 31.33
N ALA A 1135 3.27 8.39 32.24
CA ALA A 1135 4.54 9.13 32.32
C ALA A 1135 5.70 8.41 31.61
N LYS A 1136 5.71 7.07 31.68
CA LYS A 1136 6.59 6.19 30.94
C LYS A 1136 5.75 5.21 30.14
N ILE A 1137 6.07 5.01 28.87
CA ILE A 1137 5.28 4.16 27.98
C ILE A 1137 6.17 3.58 26.88
N GLN A 1138 5.86 2.36 26.43
CA GLN A 1138 6.54 1.75 25.31
C GLN A 1138 6.23 2.50 23.99
N PRO A 1139 7.21 2.65 23.07
CA PRO A 1139 7.00 3.36 21.80
C PRO A 1139 5.88 2.80 20.94
N ASN A 1140 5.74 1.47 20.87
CA ASN A 1140 4.63 0.81 20.20
C ASN A 1140 3.74 0.11 21.25
N VAL A 1141 2.58 0.73 21.51
CA VAL A 1141 1.65 0.29 22.56
C VAL A 1141 0.92 -1.01 22.22
N PHE A 1142 0.97 -1.48 20.97
CA PHE A 1142 0.37 -2.76 20.55
C PHE A 1142 1.28 -3.95 20.87
N LEU A 1143 2.55 -3.70 21.16
CA LEU A 1143 3.55 -4.69 21.54
C LEU A 1143 3.78 -4.63 23.05
N MET A 1144 3.98 -5.78 23.67
CA MET A 1144 4.46 -5.86 25.05
C MET A 1144 5.83 -5.18 25.13
N PRO A 1145 6.16 -4.50 26.24
CA PRO A 1145 7.50 -3.94 26.43
C PRO A 1145 8.56 -5.04 26.49
N ASP A 1146 9.74 -4.75 25.93
CA ASP A 1146 10.93 -5.62 25.99
C ASP A 1146 12.19 -4.78 26.20
N ASP A 1147 13.32 -5.43 26.48
CA ASP A 1147 14.55 -4.74 26.91
C ASP A 1147 15.34 -4.05 25.76
N LEU A 1148 15.00 -4.27 24.49
CA LEU A 1148 15.83 -3.87 23.34
C LEU A 1148 15.08 -3.05 22.28
N GLY A 1149 13.92 -3.51 21.83
CA GLY A 1149 13.19 -2.95 20.69
C GLY A 1149 11.98 -2.09 21.07
N ASN A 1150 11.35 -2.36 22.22
CA ASN A 1150 10.14 -1.67 22.67
C ASN A 1150 10.17 -1.31 24.17
N ALA A 1151 11.34 -0.91 24.67
CA ALA A 1151 11.52 -0.53 26.06
C ALA A 1151 10.71 0.73 26.42
N PRO A 1152 10.07 0.80 27.60
CA PRO A 1152 9.35 2.00 28.04
C PRO A 1152 10.26 3.23 28.10
N LEU A 1153 9.87 4.30 27.40
CA LEU A 1153 10.54 5.60 27.39
C LEU A 1153 9.75 6.63 28.20
N THR A 1154 10.39 7.71 28.62
CA THR A 1154 9.65 8.86 29.15
C THR A 1154 8.90 9.56 28.02
N CYS A 1155 7.72 10.13 28.30
CA CYS A 1155 6.92 10.80 27.26
C CYS A 1155 7.66 11.93 26.52
N SER A 1156 8.64 12.58 27.16
CA SER A 1156 9.50 13.59 26.53
C SER A 1156 10.44 13.05 25.45
N GLU A 1157 10.76 11.77 25.47
CA GLU A 1157 11.63 11.11 24.48
C GLU A 1157 10.86 10.64 23.24
N ILE A 1158 9.52 10.58 23.33
CA ILE A 1158 8.66 10.16 22.22
C ILE A 1158 8.37 11.38 21.33
N PRO A 1159 8.65 11.31 20.00
CA PRO A 1159 8.45 12.43 19.09
C PRO A 1159 7.04 13.03 19.14
N GLU A 1160 6.96 14.36 19.15
CA GLU A 1160 5.71 15.13 19.08
C GLU A 1160 5.51 15.73 17.69
N ILE A 1161 4.25 15.91 17.30
CA ILE A 1161 3.86 16.73 16.15
C ILE A 1161 4.05 18.21 16.49
N ASP A 1162 4.83 18.93 15.68
CA ASP A 1162 4.91 20.39 15.76
C ASP A 1162 3.70 21.04 15.07
N LEU A 1163 2.67 21.38 15.85
CA LEU A 1163 1.46 22.05 15.35
C LEU A 1163 1.70 23.50 14.86
N THR A 1164 2.87 24.09 15.10
CA THR A 1164 3.18 25.44 14.59
C THR A 1164 3.24 25.46 13.06
N LYS A 1165 3.41 24.30 12.40
CA LYS A 1165 3.33 24.16 10.93
C LYS A 1165 1.94 24.42 10.35
N TRP A 1166 0.90 24.59 11.18
CA TRP A 1166 -0.45 24.99 10.77
C TRP A 1166 -0.73 26.48 11.00
N THR A 1167 0.28 27.28 11.34
CA THR A 1167 0.13 28.73 11.47
C THR A 1167 -0.19 29.36 10.11
N GLU A 1168 -1.38 29.93 9.95
CA GLU A 1168 -1.73 30.72 8.77
C GLU A 1168 -1.05 32.08 8.85
N ARG A 1169 -0.04 32.29 8.02
CA ARG A 1169 0.65 33.57 7.96
C ARG A 1169 -0.04 34.47 6.93
N GLU A 1170 -0.41 35.69 7.32
CA GLU A 1170 -0.84 36.73 6.37
C GLU A 1170 0.32 37.29 5.55
N TYR A 1171 1.54 36.85 5.86
CA TYR A 1171 2.73 37.29 5.20
C TYR A 1171 3.81 36.20 5.22
N CYS A 1172 4.67 36.25 4.23
CA CYS A 1172 5.86 35.42 4.16
C CYS A 1172 7.04 36.31 4.55
N ILE A 1173 7.94 35.78 5.38
CA ILE A 1173 9.22 36.42 5.66
C ILE A 1173 10.25 35.76 4.76
N ILE A 1174 10.90 36.56 3.92
CA ILE A 1174 12.02 36.14 3.08
C ILE A 1174 13.08 37.24 3.22
N ASP A 1175 14.29 36.89 3.64
CA ASP A 1175 15.41 37.82 3.84
C ASP A 1175 15.02 39.08 4.63
N GLU A 1176 14.40 38.87 5.80
CA GLU A 1176 13.90 39.93 6.70
C GLU A 1176 12.80 40.83 6.10
N ARG A 1177 12.35 40.56 4.87
CA ARG A 1177 11.27 41.31 4.20
C ARG A 1177 9.94 40.59 4.36
N VAL A 1178 8.96 41.37 4.79
CA VAL A 1178 7.56 40.94 4.88
C VAL A 1178 6.87 41.11 3.53
N ILE A 1179 6.30 40.02 3.02
CA ILE A 1179 5.47 39.97 1.80
C ILE A 1179 4.06 39.57 2.21
N SER A 1180 3.09 40.47 2.10
CA SER A 1180 1.70 40.13 2.38
C SER A 1180 1.16 39.06 1.44
N ARG A 1181 0.25 38.21 1.92
CA ARG A 1181 -0.36 37.10 1.19
C ARG A 1181 -1.03 37.58 -0.10
N GLY A 1182 -0.79 36.87 -1.20
CA GLY A 1182 -1.26 37.23 -2.55
C GLY A 1182 -0.57 38.45 -3.16
N LYS A 1183 0.38 39.08 -2.46
CA LYS A 1183 1.24 40.11 -3.02
C LYS A 1183 2.54 39.47 -3.47
N THR A 1184 2.96 39.92 -4.64
CA THR A 1184 4.29 39.67 -5.16
C THR A 1184 5.16 40.84 -4.77
N LYS A 1185 6.24 40.59 -4.05
CA LYS A 1185 7.22 41.62 -3.70
C LYS A 1185 8.57 41.22 -4.26
N ARG A 1186 9.27 42.23 -4.75
CA ARG A 1186 10.61 42.08 -5.28
C ARG A 1186 11.59 42.02 -4.11
N ILE A 1187 12.17 40.85 -3.87
CA ILE A 1187 13.05 40.56 -2.73
C ILE A 1187 14.49 40.92 -3.05
N THR A 1188 14.86 40.76 -4.31
CA THR A 1188 16.12 41.24 -4.87
C THR A 1188 15.85 41.90 -6.23
N PRO A 1189 16.77 42.69 -6.80
CA PRO A 1189 16.57 43.38 -8.08
C PRO A 1189 16.09 42.52 -9.27
N CYS A 1190 16.15 41.19 -9.21
CA CYS A 1190 15.67 40.26 -10.22
C CYS A 1190 14.88 39.05 -9.66
N VAL A 1191 14.61 38.97 -8.36
CA VAL A 1191 13.71 37.94 -7.80
C VAL A 1191 12.46 38.59 -7.24
N THR A 1192 11.31 38.07 -7.66
CA THR A 1192 10.04 38.35 -7.02
C THR A 1192 9.53 37.12 -6.32
N CYS A 1193 9.11 37.29 -5.08
CA CYS A 1193 8.43 36.25 -4.36
C CYS A 1193 6.99 36.65 -4.15
N THR A 1194 6.08 35.75 -4.48
CA THR A 1194 4.67 35.83 -4.15
C THR A 1194 4.46 35.06 -2.88
N CYS A 1195 3.92 35.71 -1.86
CA CYS A 1195 3.51 34.96 -0.68
C CYS A 1195 2.22 34.20 -0.98
N THR A 1196 2.30 32.87 -1.08
CA THR A 1196 1.14 32.00 -1.30
C THR A 1196 0.69 31.38 0.01
N LEU A 1197 -0.40 30.61 -0.05
CA LEU A 1197 -0.93 29.86 1.08
C LEU A 1197 -0.02 28.71 1.51
N GLU A 1198 0.85 28.22 0.61
CA GLU A 1198 1.82 27.14 0.86
C GLU A 1198 3.18 27.68 1.37
N GLY A 1199 3.37 29.00 1.39
CA GLY A 1199 4.62 29.68 1.74
C GLY A 1199 5.06 30.66 0.65
N PRO A 1200 6.29 31.19 0.72
CA PRO A 1200 6.79 32.06 -0.34
C PRO A 1200 7.14 31.28 -1.61
N GLU A 1201 6.47 31.59 -2.71
CA GLU A 1201 6.85 31.14 -4.05
C GLU A 1201 7.69 32.22 -4.75
N CYS A 1202 8.97 31.94 -4.92
CA CYS A 1202 9.91 32.85 -5.57
C CYS A 1202 10.12 32.50 -7.03
N HIS A 1203 10.02 33.51 -7.89
CA HIS A 1203 10.28 33.42 -9.32
C HIS A 1203 11.30 34.48 -9.74
N SER A 1204 12.22 34.09 -10.61
CA SER A 1204 13.14 35.01 -11.28
C SER A 1204 12.37 35.87 -12.28
N ILE A 1205 12.64 37.19 -12.29
CA ILE A 1205 12.15 38.11 -13.31
C ILE A 1205 13.15 38.13 -14.46
N THR A 1206 12.66 37.88 -15.67
CA THR A 1206 13.43 38.06 -16.90
C THR A 1206 13.49 39.55 -17.28
N LYS A 1207 14.69 40.10 -17.46
CA LYS A 1207 14.94 41.51 -17.83
C LYS A 1207 15.58 41.61 -19.20
N ASN A 1208 14.89 42.29 -20.12
CA ASN A 1208 15.34 42.48 -21.50
C ASN A 1208 16.25 43.72 -21.67
N ASP A 1209 16.22 44.65 -20.72
CA ASP A 1209 17.07 45.85 -20.67
C ASP A 1209 17.62 46.01 -19.25
N CYS A 1210 18.95 45.88 -19.12
CA CYS A 1210 19.67 45.97 -17.86
C CYS A 1210 20.08 47.39 -17.48
N GLN A 1211 19.98 48.35 -18.41
CA GLN A 1211 20.34 49.75 -18.19
C GLN A 1211 19.30 50.46 -17.31
N THR A 1212 18.05 49.99 -17.34
CA THR A 1212 16.98 50.45 -16.45
C THR A 1212 17.16 50.00 -15.00
N LEU A 1213 17.75 48.82 -14.75
CA LEU A 1213 18.03 48.34 -13.38
C LEU A 1213 19.06 49.23 -12.65
N LEU A 1214 20.07 49.73 -13.37
CA LEU A 1214 21.10 50.64 -12.85
C LEU A 1214 20.56 52.03 -12.47
N ARG A 1215 19.35 52.40 -12.95
CA ARG A 1215 18.67 53.64 -12.54
C ARG A 1215 17.96 53.49 -11.19
N ASP A 1216 17.43 52.30 -10.91
CA ASP A 1216 16.54 52.05 -9.77
C ASP A 1216 17.26 51.36 -8.59
N TYR A 1217 18.43 50.74 -8.81
CA TYR A 1217 19.18 49.99 -7.80
C TYR A 1217 20.68 50.25 -7.90
N SER A 1218 21.38 50.30 -6.75
CA SER A 1218 22.84 50.46 -6.70
C SER A 1218 23.56 49.23 -7.29
N ILE A 1219 24.74 49.42 -7.88
CA ILE A 1219 25.58 48.34 -8.44
C ILE A 1219 25.79 47.21 -7.42
N SER A 1220 26.15 47.53 -6.17
CA SER A 1220 26.34 46.51 -5.11
C SER A 1220 25.09 45.68 -4.80
N ALA A 1221 23.89 46.27 -4.94
CA ALA A 1221 22.63 45.55 -4.72
C ALA A 1221 22.26 44.63 -5.89
N ILE A 1222 22.66 44.99 -7.12
CA ILE A 1222 22.50 44.17 -8.33
C ILE A 1222 23.52 43.03 -8.32
N GLU A 1223 24.74 43.27 -7.82
CA GLU A 1223 25.79 42.26 -7.69
C GLU A 1223 25.50 41.20 -6.63
N LYS A 1224 24.82 41.58 -5.53
CA LYS A 1224 24.38 40.64 -4.49
C LYS A 1224 23.19 39.77 -4.90
N ASP A 1225 22.58 40.01 -6.06
CA ASP A 1225 21.47 39.22 -6.58
C ASP A 1225 21.95 38.30 -7.72
N PRO A 1226 22.04 36.98 -7.49
CA PRO A 1226 22.58 36.02 -8.45
C PRO A 1226 21.80 36.01 -9.78
N VAL A 1227 20.49 36.20 -9.71
CA VAL A 1227 19.61 36.17 -10.89
C VAL A 1227 19.83 37.42 -11.76
N CYS A 1228 20.05 38.57 -11.13
CA CYS A 1228 20.33 39.83 -11.82
C CYS A 1228 21.74 39.88 -12.40
N LEU A 1229 22.71 39.34 -11.66
CA LEU A 1229 24.10 39.25 -12.10
C LEU A 1229 24.21 38.38 -13.36
N ILE A 1230 23.47 37.26 -13.41
CA ILE A 1230 23.41 36.38 -14.60
C ILE A 1230 22.79 37.10 -15.81
N GLN A 1231 21.67 37.80 -15.62
CA GLN A 1231 20.95 38.45 -16.72
C GLN A 1231 21.62 39.73 -17.22
N CYS A 1232 22.37 40.45 -16.37
CA CYS A 1232 22.95 41.76 -16.66
C CYS A 1232 24.48 41.81 -16.69
N ALA A 1233 25.14 40.65 -16.66
CA ALA A 1233 26.60 40.49 -16.62
C ALA A 1233 27.35 41.34 -17.67
N HIS A 1234 26.80 41.49 -18.88
CA HIS A 1234 27.45 42.25 -19.96
C HIS A 1234 27.45 43.77 -19.73
N HIS A 1235 26.43 44.30 -19.04
CA HIS A 1235 26.31 45.74 -18.74
C HIS A 1235 27.02 46.15 -17.45
N LEU A 1236 27.08 45.26 -16.46
CA LEU A 1236 27.80 45.50 -15.20
C LEU A 1236 29.32 45.60 -15.40
N LYS A 1237 29.88 44.94 -16.44
CA LYS A 1237 31.30 45.05 -16.81
C LYS A 1237 31.76 46.43 -17.31
N LYS A 1238 30.84 47.36 -17.57
CA LYS A 1238 31.14 48.72 -18.09
C LYS A 1238 31.22 49.81 -17.01
N PHE A 1239 30.97 49.46 -15.76
CA PHE A 1239 31.08 50.31 -14.56
C PHE A 1239 31.98 49.61 -13.55
#